data_AF-A0A3N9U444-F1
#
_entry.id   AF-A0A3N9U444-F1
#
_cell.length_a   1.000
_cell.length_b   1.000
_cell.length_c   1.000
_cell.angle_alpha   90.00
_cell.angle_beta   90.00
_cell.angle_gamma   90.00
#
_symmetry.space_group_name_H-M   'P 1'
#
loop_
_entity.id
_entity.type
_entity.pdbx_description
1 polymer ?
#
loop_
_entity_poly.entity_id
_entity_poly.type
_entity_poly.pdbx_seq_one_letter_code
_entity_poly.pdbx_strand_id
1 'polypeptide(L)'
;MVDPLNAWWAQQLVLCDWAFMPDPLMLPEEAARERLAALEIPDRGELGWRLLELNASNTLPASHLLGALELVALAGASGWMSAEVSRGWAARLCSDIHHRHASLDEWLEALCASRSGEGWLRGDEGLLDTCRALSKLEGEGVGITWPLLGTALSREPAAALWPDSPEDRVWRLRAAFSPVLMTPASIDDWDGVEAWLGEVWQIHGAEDLKRALLWLTSQGDRQGWDIDAARLMAVSAGERQAWCEGLAPQERPYGRLLCRYVDQGEPLEWAAWDWLRAVDLAWAGSCIGWLTPQEASLLAHHAGDLVQRRYSDWSALARSYQRGRGLFEGQDRLPTLAADWQLLMGSPVSPWHGSLQELLGQEQVEASRQAARQWRASPRHWVLALASVREPELAARQGPIPPLPQARRDEARKYLAETLDLHPDEGARSLVRYWLPAQAHHLNQLAADASHRALPSARTPFGDAPQADLAGRDGLARATRHSATIHMAEKYAFYLLMSMDSEQFDEDSLTDMAASLRDVLCRFYSTPKRLLEAWATWDALLPEPDQPSLTYEIRWHLDDPGSLFHWLEWRSGDWREPGERPSLMHFTALSLVGPLNTAAWSLPQPESDREGASILEWIDGHYGLHSATELIDFVRFLLDAGDRQEYQINYAPYTLNSARLNSEIATLESGECNEEERNHLERLLRVRDNADQCNDVDMCAWDLAQAVDLAIAGRQLGWLAQQDFLALLERAHQLASEHYAGWQEYARGLYAGFSFFMGETPEREAFLASFRQALVAWLSGAPPLAGTWASLDFPGARPRHWAPLHIDTLPGDGRTLH
;
A
#
# COMPACT_ATOMS: atom_id res chain seq x y z
N MET A 1 -5.40 -40.70 -50.21
CA MET A 1 -5.33 -39.60 -51.20
C MET A 1 -4.25 -38.68 -50.68
N VAL A 2 -3.22 -38.37 -51.48
CA VAL A 2 -2.10 -37.54 -51.03
C VAL A 2 -2.62 -36.12 -50.81
N ASP A 3 -2.30 -35.53 -49.67
CA ASP A 3 -2.66 -34.15 -49.37
C ASP A 3 -1.81 -33.20 -50.24
N PRO A 4 -2.42 -32.38 -51.11
CA PRO A 4 -1.67 -31.53 -52.03
C PRO A 4 -0.77 -30.51 -51.34
N LEU A 5 -1.18 -29.97 -50.18
CA LEU A 5 -0.37 -28.99 -49.45
C LEU A 5 0.89 -29.64 -48.87
N ASN A 6 0.72 -30.75 -48.14
CA ASN A 6 1.84 -31.47 -47.54
C ASN A 6 2.80 -32.02 -48.59
N ALA A 7 2.28 -32.55 -49.70
CA ALA A 7 3.13 -33.08 -50.75
C ALA A 7 3.90 -31.98 -51.49
N TRP A 8 3.29 -30.80 -51.74
CA TRP A 8 4.03 -29.67 -52.33
C TRP A 8 5.09 -29.14 -51.36
N TRP A 9 4.74 -28.97 -50.08
CA TRP A 9 5.68 -28.55 -49.05
C TRP A 9 6.87 -29.52 -48.95
N ALA A 10 6.61 -30.84 -48.93
CA ALA A 10 7.65 -31.86 -48.94
C ALA A 10 8.53 -31.82 -50.21
N GLN A 11 7.98 -31.46 -51.38
CA GLN A 11 8.77 -31.24 -52.59
C GLN A 11 9.73 -30.06 -52.42
N GLN A 12 9.31 -29.00 -51.73
CA GLN A 12 10.17 -27.83 -51.47
C GLN A 12 11.30 -28.16 -50.48
N LEU A 13 11.06 -29.01 -49.47
CA LEU A 13 12.08 -29.38 -48.49
C LEU A 13 13.30 -30.10 -49.10
N VAL A 14 13.16 -30.72 -50.27
CA VAL A 14 14.30 -31.30 -51.02
C VAL A 14 15.34 -30.23 -51.38
N LEU A 15 14.93 -28.96 -51.51
CA LEU A 15 15.82 -27.82 -51.73
C LEU A 15 16.65 -27.44 -50.49
N CYS A 16 16.33 -28.01 -49.32
CA CYS A 16 17.07 -27.89 -48.06
C CYS A 16 17.90 -29.14 -47.73
N ASP A 17 18.22 -29.97 -48.74
CA ASP A 17 18.91 -31.26 -48.62
C ASP A 17 18.11 -32.37 -47.90
N TRP A 18 16.77 -32.28 -47.88
CA TRP A 18 15.93 -33.34 -47.33
C TRP A 18 15.69 -34.47 -48.34
N ALA A 19 15.62 -35.71 -47.85
CA ALA A 19 15.09 -36.81 -48.66
C ALA A 19 13.58 -36.62 -48.86
N PHE A 20 13.10 -36.84 -50.09
CA PHE A 20 11.67 -36.69 -50.38
C PHE A 20 10.83 -37.73 -49.62
N MET A 21 9.97 -37.23 -48.71
CA MET A 21 9.00 -38.00 -47.95
C MET A 21 7.61 -37.36 -48.13
N PRO A 22 6.53 -38.11 -48.41
CA PRO A 22 5.22 -37.51 -48.72
C PRO A 22 4.59 -36.68 -47.60
N ASP A 23 5.04 -36.88 -46.36
CA ASP A 23 4.65 -36.09 -45.20
C ASP A 23 5.87 -35.32 -44.68
N PRO A 24 5.82 -33.97 -44.69
CA PRO A 24 6.94 -33.11 -44.31
C PRO A 24 7.33 -33.19 -42.83
N LEU A 25 6.49 -33.80 -41.99
CA LEU A 25 6.74 -33.95 -40.55
C LEU A 25 7.36 -35.31 -40.18
N MET A 26 7.68 -36.15 -41.15
CA MET A 26 8.14 -37.54 -40.92
C MET A 26 9.62 -37.68 -40.52
N LEU A 27 10.35 -36.57 -40.38
CA LEU A 27 11.73 -36.62 -39.89
C LEU A 27 11.74 -37.14 -38.43
N PRO A 28 12.67 -38.04 -38.06
CA PRO A 28 12.77 -38.48 -36.66
C PRO A 28 12.97 -37.30 -35.71
N GLU A 29 12.28 -37.31 -34.56
CA GLU A 29 12.28 -36.22 -33.58
C GLU A 29 13.68 -35.77 -33.18
N GLU A 30 14.58 -36.72 -32.88
CA GLU A 30 15.97 -36.44 -32.51
C GLU A 30 16.74 -35.72 -33.63
N ALA A 31 16.58 -36.18 -34.87
CA ALA A 31 17.22 -35.54 -36.04
C ALA A 31 16.67 -34.14 -36.30
N ALA A 32 15.37 -33.93 -36.07
CA ALA A 32 14.75 -32.61 -36.17
C ALA A 32 15.30 -31.64 -35.09
N ARG A 33 15.42 -32.11 -33.84
CA ARG A 33 16.01 -31.33 -32.73
C ARG A 33 17.49 -31.01 -32.97
N GLU A 34 18.28 -31.98 -33.45
CA GLU A 34 19.69 -31.74 -33.82
C GLU A 34 19.83 -30.69 -34.93
N ARG A 35 18.94 -30.73 -35.93
CA ARG A 35 18.93 -29.76 -37.01
C ARG A 35 18.52 -28.37 -36.53
N LEU A 36 17.54 -28.24 -35.63
CA LEU A 36 17.17 -26.97 -35.00
C LEU A 36 18.33 -26.39 -34.18
N ALA A 37 19.02 -27.22 -33.39
CA ALA A 37 20.21 -26.79 -32.65
C ALA A 37 21.35 -26.31 -33.56
N ALA A 38 21.56 -26.98 -34.71
CA ALA A 38 22.54 -26.56 -35.71
C ALA A 38 22.18 -25.21 -36.39
N LEU A 39 20.92 -24.80 -36.33
CA LEU A 39 20.42 -23.49 -36.77
C LEU A 39 20.40 -22.46 -35.63
N GLU A 40 21.03 -22.77 -34.49
CA GLU A 40 21.08 -21.91 -33.29
C GLU A 40 19.68 -21.61 -32.71
N ILE A 41 18.74 -22.55 -32.84
CA ILE A 41 17.39 -22.46 -32.27
C ILE A 41 17.29 -23.46 -31.10
N PRO A 42 17.59 -23.03 -29.86
CA PRO A 42 17.64 -23.92 -28.70
C PRO A 42 16.26 -24.29 -28.15
N ASP A 43 15.25 -23.45 -28.36
CA ASP A 43 13.90 -23.60 -27.80
C ASP A 43 12.80 -23.05 -28.72
N ARG A 44 11.53 -23.27 -28.34
CA ARG A 44 10.36 -22.76 -29.08
C ARG A 44 10.24 -21.24 -29.02
N GLY A 45 10.83 -20.60 -28.01
CA GLY A 45 10.81 -19.16 -27.87
C GLY A 45 11.62 -18.46 -28.96
N GLU A 46 12.84 -18.93 -29.21
CA GLU A 46 13.69 -18.48 -30.33
C GLU A 46 13.08 -18.88 -31.67
N LEU A 47 12.51 -20.08 -31.78
CA LEU A 47 11.79 -20.51 -32.99
C LEU A 47 10.67 -19.52 -33.35
N GLY A 48 9.90 -19.05 -32.35
CA GLY A 48 8.84 -18.06 -32.54
C GLY A 48 9.36 -16.75 -33.14
N TRP A 49 10.51 -16.26 -32.68
CA TRP A 49 11.17 -15.10 -33.27
C TRP A 49 11.63 -15.36 -34.70
N ARG A 50 12.29 -16.49 -34.98
CA ARG A 50 12.73 -16.84 -36.34
C ARG A 50 11.56 -16.95 -37.32
N LEU A 51 10.46 -17.55 -36.91
CA LEU A 51 9.26 -17.61 -37.74
C LEU A 51 8.70 -16.21 -38.02
N LEU A 52 8.74 -15.30 -37.04
CA LEU A 52 8.28 -13.93 -37.22
C LEU A 52 9.21 -13.12 -38.13
N GLU A 53 10.53 -13.22 -37.96
CA GLU A 53 11.55 -12.55 -38.77
C GLU A 53 11.47 -12.97 -40.23
N LEU A 54 11.36 -14.28 -40.48
CA LEU A 54 11.26 -14.86 -41.83
C LEU A 54 9.88 -14.60 -42.47
N ASN A 55 8.97 -13.94 -41.77
CA ASN A 55 7.65 -13.51 -42.27
C ASN A 55 7.35 -12.02 -42.00
N ALA A 56 8.37 -11.23 -41.67
CA ALA A 56 8.25 -9.82 -41.28
C ALA A 56 7.59 -8.92 -42.34
N SER A 57 7.79 -9.23 -43.62
CA SER A 57 7.37 -8.38 -44.73
C SER A 57 7.00 -9.18 -45.98
N ASN A 58 6.12 -8.59 -46.80
CA ASN A 58 5.75 -9.07 -48.13
C ASN A 58 6.90 -8.95 -49.15
N THR A 59 8.03 -8.34 -48.77
CA THR A 59 9.21 -8.11 -49.63
C THR A 59 10.42 -8.96 -49.24
N LEU A 60 10.23 -9.98 -48.40
CA LEU A 60 11.32 -10.84 -47.96
C LEU A 60 11.92 -11.66 -49.13
N PRO A 61 13.23 -11.95 -49.09
CA PRO A 61 13.89 -12.80 -50.09
C PRO A 61 13.30 -14.21 -50.12
N ALA A 62 13.33 -14.87 -51.28
CA ALA A 62 12.78 -16.21 -51.45
C ALA A 62 13.47 -17.24 -50.55
N SER A 63 14.78 -17.11 -50.29
CA SER A 63 15.55 -17.98 -49.38
C SER A 63 14.97 -17.98 -47.96
N HIS A 64 14.47 -16.84 -47.47
CA HIS A 64 13.86 -16.73 -46.14
C HIS A 64 12.53 -17.50 -46.05
N LEU A 65 11.70 -17.43 -47.11
CA LEU A 65 10.44 -18.17 -47.16
C LEU A 65 10.67 -19.68 -47.22
N LEU A 66 11.70 -20.14 -47.94
CA LEU A 66 12.11 -21.55 -47.94
C LEU A 66 12.66 -21.97 -46.57
N GLY A 67 13.49 -21.13 -45.94
CA GLY A 67 13.97 -21.36 -44.57
C GLY A 67 12.83 -21.47 -43.56
N ALA A 68 11.80 -20.63 -43.67
CA ALA A 68 10.61 -20.71 -42.82
C ALA A 68 9.85 -22.03 -43.02
N LEU A 69 9.71 -22.51 -44.26
CA LEU A 69 9.10 -23.82 -44.54
C LEU A 69 9.91 -24.97 -43.92
N GLU A 70 11.25 -24.89 -43.92
CA GLU A 70 12.10 -25.87 -43.24
C GLU A 70 11.92 -25.80 -41.72
N LEU A 71 11.92 -24.60 -41.12
CA LEU A 71 11.73 -24.43 -39.67
C LEU A 71 10.38 -24.97 -39.19
N VAL A 72 9.30 -24.71 -39.92
CA VAL A 72 7.96 -25.26 -39.57
C VAL A 72 7.96 -26.80 -39.66
N ALA A 73 8.71 -27.37 -40.59
CA ALA A 73 8.77 -28.83 -40.77
C ALA A 73 9.54 -29.47 -39.62
N LEU A 74 10.70 -28.88 -39.29
CA LEU A 74 11.51 -29.26 -38.14
C LEU A 74 10.74 -29.15 -36.83
N ALA A 75 10.00 -28.06 -36.63
CA ALA A 75 9.22 -27.84 -35.42
C ALA A 75 8.06 -28.83 -35.25
N GLY A 76 7.38 -29.20 -36.34
CA GLY A 76 6.36 -30.24 -36.30
C GLY A 76 6.96 -31.63 -36.09
N ALA A 77 8.09 -31.93 -36.74
CA ALA A 77 8.79 -33.21 -36.60
C ALA A 77 9.45 -33.40 -35.22
N SER A 78 9.91 -32.33 -34.58
CA SER A 78 10.48 -32.34 -33.24
C SER A 78 9.43 -32.47 -32.12
N GLY A 79 8.14 -32.44 -32.47
CA GLY A 79 7.04 -32.37 -31.52
C GLY A 79 6.91 -31.00 -30.82
N TRP A 80 7.65 -29.99 -31.26
CA TRP A 80 7.60 -28.65 -30.71
C TRP A 80 6.33 -27.89 -31.10
N MET A 81 5.76 -28.22 -32.26
CA MET A 81 4.47 -27.71 -32.72
C MET A 81 3.53 -28.89 -33.00
N SER A 82 2.23 -28.70 -32.74
CA SER A 82 1.25 -29.71 -33.16
C SER A 82 1.16 -29.77 -34.69
N ALA A 83 0.68 -30.90 -35.23
CA ALA A 83 0.48 -31.05 -36.67
C ALA A 83 -0.49 -29.99 -37.24
N GLU A 84 -1.50 -29.58 -36.47
CA GLU A 84 -2.46 -28.55 -36.86
C GLU A 84 -1.79 -27.18 -36.98
N VAL A 85 -1.03 -26.77 -35.96
CA VAL A 85 -0.33 -25.47 -35.97
C VAL A 85 0.75 -25.45 -37.04
N SER A 86 1.50 -26.54 -37.21
CA SER A 86 2.50 -26.69 -38.27
C SER A 86 1.87 -26.58 -39.66
N ARG A 87 0.72 -27.23 -39.89
CA ARG A 87 -0.05 -27.10 -41.14
C ARG A 87 -0.52 -25.65 -41.35
N GLY A 88 -1.00 -24.97 -40.31
CA GLY A 88 -1.44 -23.57 -40.40
C GLY A 88 -0.33 -22.63 -40.86
N TRP A 89 0.86 -22.77 -40.27
CA TRP A 89 2.05 -22.02 -40.70
C TRP A 89 2.47 -22.36 -42.12
N ALA A 90 2.51 -23.65 -42.48
CA ALA A 90 2.85 -24.08 -43.83
C ALA A 90 1.84 -23.54 -44.86
N ALA A 91 0.53 -23.62 -44.59
CA ALA A 91 -0.52 -23.09 -45.45
C ALA A 91 -0.37 -21.57 -45.67
N ARG A 92 -0.06 -20.82 -44.60
CA ARG A 92 0.20 -19.38 -44.68
C ARG A 92 1.41 -19.07 -45.57
N LEU A 93 2.53 -19.75 -45.33
CA LEU A 93 3.77 -19.58 -46.10
C LEU A 93 3.58 -19.95 -47.58
N CYS A 94 2.95 -21.09 -47.86
CA CYS A 94 2.66 -21.53 -49.21
C CYS A 94 1.72 -20.55 -49.94
N SER A 95 0.73 -20.00 -49.23
CA SER A 95 -0.17 -18.96 -49.76
C SER A 95 0.58 -17.68 -50.11
N ASP A 96 1.52 -17.27 -49.27
CA ASP A 96 2.36 -16.09 -49.52
C ASP A 96 3.30 -16.32 -50.73
N ILE A 97 3.97 -17.46 -50.79
CA ILE A 97 4.80 -17.86 -51.96
C ILE A 97 3.95 -17.87 -53.24
N HIS A 98 2.78 -18.52 -53.21
CA HIS A 98 1.89 -18.60 -54.36
C HIS A 98 1.30 -17.24 -54.77
N HIS A 99 1.15 -16.30 -53.85
CA HIS A 99 0.70 -14.95 -54.16
C HIS A 99 1.81 -14.07 -54.75
N ARG A 100 3.06 -14.28 -54.34
CA ARG A 100 4.22 -13.48 -54.80
C ARG A 100 4.74 -13.89 -56.18
N HIS A 101 4.53 -15.14 -56.59
CA HIS A 101 5.06 -15.70 -57.83
C HIS A 101 3.93 -16.23 -58.72
N ALA A 102 4.04 -16.08 -60.04
CA ALA A 102 3.01 -16.52 -60.98
C ALA A 102 3.14 -18.02 -61.36
N SER A 103 4.31 -18.63 -61.14
CA SER A 103 4.59 -20.04 -61.45
C SER A 103 5.66 -20.64 -60.53
N LEU A 104 5.78 -21.98 -60.56
CA LEU A 104 6.86 -22.69 -59.87
C LEU A 104 8.23 -22.26 -60.38
N ASP A 105 8.38 -22.07 -61.70
CA ASP A 105 9.66 -21.65 -62.29
C ASP A 105 10.08 -20.27 -61.78
N GLU A 106 9.15 -19.33 -61.67
CA GLU A 106 9.44 -17.99 -61.13
C GLU A 106 9.86 -18.03 -59.65
N TRP A 107 9.24 -18.92 -58.86
CA TRP A 107 9.65 -19.17 -57.48
C TRP A 107 11.07 -19.75 -57.39
N LEU A 108 11.38 -20.77 -58.20
CA LEU A 108 12.69 -21.42 -58.21
C LEU A 108 13.79 -20.48 -58.72
N GLU A 109 13.51 -19.65 -59.73
CA GLU A 109 14.41 -18.60 -60.22
C GLU A 109 14.70 -17.56 -59.12
N ALA A 110 13.67 -17.11 -58.41
CA ALA A 110 13.81 -16.19 -57.29
C ALA A 110 14.64 -16.79 -56.15
N LEU A 111 14.47 -18.07 -55.84
CA LEU A 111 15.28 -18.79 -54.86
C LEU A 111 16.76 -18.84 -55.25
N CYS A 112 17.05 -19.24 -56.49
CA CYS A 112 18.42 -19.28 -56.99
C CYS A 112 19.08 -17.89 -56.97
N ALA A 113 18.33 -16.85 -57.34
CA ALA A 113 18.82 -15.47 -57.28
C ALA A 113 19.11 -15.02 -55.84
N SER A 114 18.22 -15.35 -54.89
CA SER A 114 18.37 -15.04 -53.47
C SER A 114 19.60 -15.69 -52.87
N ARG A 115 19.76 -17.02 -53.03
CA ARG A 115 20.91 -17.79 -52.53
C ARG A 115 22.23 -17.36 -53.17
N SER A 116 22.22 -17.05 -54.47
CA SER A 116 23.41 -16.51 -55.14
C SER A 116 23.84 -15.14 -54.59
N GLY A 117 22.90 -14.33 -54.09
CA GLY A 117 23.17 -13.04 -53.47
C GLY A 117 23.75 -13.13 -52.04
N GLU A 118 23.39 -14.19 -51.30
CA GLU A 118 23.90 -14.49 -49.95
C GLU A 118 25.32 -15.09 -49.96
N GLY A 119 25.76 -15.57 -51.13
CA GLY A 119 27.02 -16.29 -51.32
C GLY A 119 26.84 -17.78 -51.03
N TRP A 120 27.19 -18.63 -52.00
CA TRP A 120 27.04 -20.09 -51.89
C TRP A 120 27.71 -20.62 -50.62
N LEU A 121 26.92 -21.22 -49.73
CA LEU A 121 27.36 -21.83 -48.47
C LEU A 121 27.54 -23.34 -48.65
N ARG A 122 28.14 -24.02 -47.66
CA ARG A 122 28.20 -25.49 -47.63
C ARG A 122 26.78 -26.06 -47.62
N GLY A 123 26.43 -26.87 -48.63
CA GLY A 123 25.10 -27.46 -48.83
C GLY A 123 24.49 -27.11 -50.20
N ASP A 124 24.89 -25.98 -50.79
CA ASP A 124 24.27 -25.51 -52.04
C ASP A 124 24.78 -26.23 -53.32
N GLU A 125 25.68 -27.22 -53.22
CA GLU A 125 26.32 -27.88 -54.37
C GLU A 125 25.34 -28.62 -55.31
N GLY A 126 24.12 -28.92 -54.85
CA GLY A 126 23.06 -29.59 -55.62
C GLY A 126 21.81 -28.74 -55.93
N LEU A 127 21.70 -27.51 -55.41
CA LEU A 127 20.45 -26.73 -55.44
C LEU A 127 19.93 -26.48 -56.86
N LEU A 128 20.82 -26.09 -57.79
CA LEU A 128 20.45 -25.79 -59.17
C LEU A 128 19.90 -27.02 -59.91
N ASP A 129 20.47 -28.19 -59.64
CA ASP A 129 20.04 -29.45 -60.25
C ASP A 129 18.71 -29.91 -59.64
N THR A 130 18.49 -29.70 -58.35
CA THR A 130 17.20 -29.94 -57.68
C THR A 130 16.11 -29.01 -58.22
N CYS A 131 16.38 -27.71 -58.41
CA CYS A 131 15.44 -26.77 -59.04
C CYS A 131 15.05 -27.23 -60.45
N ARG A 132 16.03 -27.64 -61.27
CA ARG A 132 15.78 -28.17 -62.62
C ARG A 132 14.94 -29.45 -62.60
N ALA A 133 15.18 -30.33 -61.63
CA ALA A 133 14.40 -31.55 -61.44
C ALA A 133 12.94 -31.24 -61.09
N LEU A 134 12.69 -30.30 -60.17
CA LEU A 134 11.33 -29.88 -59.79
C LEU A 134 10.60 -29.19 -60.95
N SER A 135 11.26 -28.29 -61.69
CA SER A 135 10.70 -27.65 -62.89
C SER A 135 10.32 -28.67 -63.97
N LYS A 136 11.18 -29.69 -64.19
CA LYS A 136 10.88 -30.77 -65.13
C LYS A 136 9.65 -31.59 -64.70
N LEU A 137 9.54 -31.92 -63.41
CA LEU A 137 8.39 -32.65 -62.86
C LEU A 137 7.07 -31.88 -63.05
N GLU A 138 7.09 -30.56 -62.84
CA GLU A 138 5.96 -29.65 -63.11
C GLU A 138 5.55 -29.72 -64.59
N GLY A 139 6.51 -29.60 -65.51
CA GLY A 139 6.26 -29.64 -66.97
C GLY A 139 5.74 -30.99 -67.47
N GLU A 140 6.06 -32.09 -66.79
CA GLU A 140 5.53 -33.42 -67.06
C GLU A 140 4.17 -33.68 -66.39
N GLY A 141 3.66 -32.75 -65.57
CA GLY A 141 2.43 -32.91 -64.80
C GLY A 141 2.52 -33.98 -63.70
N VAL A 142 3.74 -34.27 -63.23
CA VAL A 142 4.04 -35.32 -62.26
C VAL A 142 4.26 -34.69 -60.88
N GLY A 143 3.40 -35.01 -59.92
CA GLY A 143 3.43 -34.44 -58.56
C GLY A 143 2.32 -33.41 -58.33
N ILE A 144 2.53 -32.50 -57.37
CA ILE A 144 1.59 -31.39 -57.12
C ILE A 144 1.98 -30.19 -57.96
N THR A 145 1.15 -29.86 -58.95
CA THR A 145 1.39 -28.73 -59.84
C THR A 145 1.02 -27.39 -59.22
N TRP A 146 1.60 -26.29 -59.73
CA TRP A 146 1.30 -24.93 -59.25
C TRP A 146 -0.20 -24.60 -59.22
N PRO A 147 -1.01 -24.90 -60.26
CA PRO A 147 -2.46 -24.67 -60.22
C PRO A 147 -3.21 -25.56 -59.21
N LEU A 148 -2.70 -26.78 -58.98
CA LEU A 148 -3.28 -27.70 -58.00
C LEU A 148 -3.01 -27.21 -56.57
N LEU A 149 -1.82 -26.69 -56.30
CA LEU A 149 -1.49 -26.00 -55.05
C LEU A 149 -2.42 -24.81 -54.81
N GLY A 150 -2.58 -23.91 -55.79
CA GLY A 150 -3.50 -22.77 -55.68
C GLY A 150 -4.95 -23.18 -55.38
N THR A 151 -5.42 -24.27 -56.00
CA THR A 151 -6.75 -24.83 -55.72
C THR A 151 -6.84 -25.39 -54.30
N ALA A 152 -5.80 -26.07 -53.82
CA ALA A 152 -5.75 -26.60 -52.45
C ALA A 152 -5.73 -25.47 -51.41
N LEU A 153 -4.85 -24.48 -51.58
CA LEU A 153 -4.73 -23.30 -50.70
C LEU A 153 -6.04 -22.51 -50.61
N SER A 154 -6.80 -22.39 -51.70
CA SER A 154 -8.10 -21.71 -51.69
C SER A 154 -9.18 -22.39 -50.82
N ARG A 155 -8.95 -23.66 -50.45
CA ARG A 155 -9.85 -24.47 -49.61
C ARG A 155 -9.33 -24.62 -48.18
N GLU A 156 -8.10 -24.22 -47.90
CA GLU A 156 -7.55 -24.25 -46.55
C GLU A 156 -8.21 -23.14 -45.71
N PRO A 157 -8.71 -23.46 -44.51
CA PRO A 157 -9.25 -22.45 -43.61
C PRO A 157 -8.12 -21.53 -43.10
N ALA A 158 -8.47 -20.30 -42.76
CA ALA A 158 -7.55 -19.42 -42.05
C ALA A 158 -7.28 -20.02 -40.64
N ALA A 159 -6.08 -20.56 -40.44
CA ALA A 159 -5.66 -21.12 -39.17
C ALA A 159 -5.11 -20.04 -38.23
N ALA A 160 -5.35 -20.21 -36.93
CA ALA A 160 -4.66 -19.42 -35.92
C ALA A 160 -3.19 -19.85 -35.85
N LEU A 161 -2.28 -18.92 -36.14
CA LEU A 161 -0.83 -19.17 -36.13
C LEU A 161 -0.23 -19.14 -34.72
N TRP A 162 -0.93 -18.46 -33.81
CA TRP A 162 -0.59 -18.28 -32.41
C TRP A 162 -1.75 -18.77 -31.56
N PRO A 163 -1.52 -19.09 -30.28
CA PRO A 163 -2.62 -19.33 -29.33
C PRO A 163 -3.65 -18.20 -29.39
N ASP A 164 -4.90 -18.57 -29.72
CA ASP A 164 -6.03 -17.64 -29.89
C ASP A 164 -7.25 -18.03 -29.06
N SER A 165 -7.17 -19.11 -28.27
CA SER A 165 -8.20 -19.43 -27.30
C SER A 165 -8.34 -18.28 -26.29
N PRO A 166 -9.55 -17.97 -25.77
CA PRO A 166 -9.72 -16.88 -24.82
C PRO A 166 -8.80 -16.95 -23.59
N GLU A 167 -8.44 -18.15 -23.15
CA GLU A 167 -7.57 -18.39 -21.97
C GLU A 167 -6.08 -18.22 -22.28
N ASP A 168 -5.69 -18.34 -23.56
CA ASP A 168 -4.29 -18.30 -23.99
C ASP A 168 -3.87 -16.96 -24.59
N ARG A 169 -4.83 -16.11 -25.00
CA ARG A 169 -4.53 -14.82 -25.65
C ARG A 169 -3.62 -13.92 -24.83
N VAL A 170 -3.67 -14.02 -23.50
CA VAL A 170 -2.80 -13.25 -22.61
C VAL A 170 -1.31 -13.43 -22.92
N TRP A 171 -0.92 -14.62 -23.37
CA TRP A 171 0.47 -14.96 -23.68
C TRP A 171 1.04 -14.19 -24.87
N ARG A 172 0.19 -13.51 -25.65
CA ARG A 172 0.65 -12.55 -26.65
C ARG A 172 1.46 -11.42 -26.02
N LEU A 173 1.19 -11.02 -24.78
CA LEU A 173 2.00 -10.02 -24.08
C LEU A 173 3.46 -10.47 -23.90
N ARG A 174 3.70 -11.78 -23.74
CA ARG A 174 5.05 -12.35 -23.62
C ARG A 174 5.87 -12.17 -24.88
N ALA A 175 5.24 -11.96 -26.05
CA ALA A 175 5.95 -11.74 -27.30
C ALA A 175 6.95 -10.56 -27.24
N ALA A 176 6.79 -9.63 -26.29
CA ALA A 176 7.79 -8.60 -25.98
C ALA A 176 9.18 -9.15 -25.62
N PHE A 177 9.25 -10.39 -25.12
CA PHE A 177 10.48 -11.13 -24.81
C PHE A 177 10.65 -12.29 -25.78
N SER A 178 9.61 -13.09 -25.95
CA SER A 178 9.61 -14.27 -26.81
C SER A 178 8.17 -14.71 -27.17
N PRO A 179 7.84 -14.87 -28.48
CA PRO A 179 6.52 -15.32 -28.91
C PRO A 179 6.17 -16.72 -28.40
N VAL A 180 4.92 -16.93 -28.00
CA VAL A 180 4.43 -18.23 -27.53
C VAL A 180 3.78 -18.98 -28.69
N LEU A 181 4.39 -20.09 -29.11
CA LEU A 181 3.90 -20.91 -30.23
C LEU A 181 2.84 -21.94 -29.80
N MET A 182 2.99 -22.52 -28.62
CA MET A 182 2.15 -23.61 -28.12
C MET A 182 1.75 -23.39 -26.67
N THR A 183 0.57 -23.87 -26.29
CA THR A 183 0.11 -23.96 -24.90
C THR A 183 -0.32 -25.41 -24.58
N PRO A 184 -0.23 -25.86 -23.31
CA PRO A 184 0.36 -25.17 -22.16
C PRO A 184 1.89 -25.06 -22.28
N ALA A 185 2.50 -24.21 -21.44
CA ALA A 185 3.95 -24.06 -21.38
C ALA A 185 4.64 -25.39 -21.05
N SER A 186 5.84 -25.58 -21.61
CA SER A 186 6.70 -26.74 -21.43
C SER A 186 8.15 -26.30 -21.29
N ILE A 187 9.02 -27.24 -20.89
CA ILE A 187 10.47 -27.02 -20.83
C ILE A 187 11.10 -26.75 -22.20
N ASP A 188 10.45 -27.16 -23.29
CA ASP A 188 10.89 -26.86 -24.66
C ASP A 188 10.65 -25.37 -25.03
N ASP A 189 9.89 -24.61 -24.24
CA ASP A 189 9.58 -23.20 -24.54
C ASP A 189 10.69 -22.23 -24.15
N TRP A 190 11.59 -22.63 -23.25
CA TRP A 190 12.66 -21.76 -22.75
C TRP A 190 13.81 -22.59 -22.20
N ASP A 191 14.89 -22.71 -22.96
CA ASP A 191 16.10 -23.39 -22.50
C ASP A 191 16.83 -22.56 -21.43
N GLY A 192 17.31 -23.22 -20.38
CA GLY A 192 18.03 -22.55 -19.28
C GLY A 192 17.18 -21.62 -18.38
N VAL A 193 15.85 -21.68 -18.45
CA VAL A 193 14.95 -20.81 -17.67
C VAL A 193 15.19 -20.84 -16.15
N GLU A 194 15.51 -21.99 -15.57
CA GLU A 194 15.80 -22.10 -14.12
C GLU A 194 17.10 -21.36 -13.74
N ALA A 195 18.13 -21.45 -14.58
CA ALA A 195 19.37 -20.70 -14.38
C ALA A 195 19.13 -19.19 -14.52
N TRP A 196 18.34 -18.78 -15.51
CA TRP A 196 17.95 -17.38 -15.68
C TRP A 196 17.18 -16.83 -14.48
N LEU A 197 16.21 -17.59 -13.93
CA LEU A 197 15.48 -17.21 -12.71
C LEU A 197 16.44 -17.05 -11.52
N GLY A 198 17.41 -17.95 -11.36
CA GLY A 198 18.39 -17.89 -10.28
C GLY A 198 19.39 -16.73 -10.43
N GLU A 199 19.92 -16.51 -11.63
CA GLU A 199 21.00 -15.53 -11.88
C GLU A 199 20.46 -14.10 -12.02
N VAL A 200 19.37 -13.91 -12.76
CA VAL A 200 18.83 -12.58 -13.09
C VAL A 200 17.86 -12.10 -12.02
N TRP A 201 17.01 -12.99 -11.51
CA TRP A 201 15.95 -12.63 -10.56
C TRP A 201 16.22 -13.05 -9.12
N GLN A 202 17.23 -13.90 -8.87
CA GLN A 202 17.48 -14.49 -7.55
C GLN A 202 16.26 -15.26 -7.00
N ILE A 203 15.53 -15.93 -7.90
CA ILE A 203 14.35 -16.74 -7.57
C ILE A 203 14.77 -18.21 -7.58
N HIS A 204 14.60 -18.89 -6.45
CA HIS A 204 15.03 -20.28 -6.27
C HIS A 204 13.88 -21.26 -5.99
N GLY A 205 12.63 -20.80 -6.10
CA GLY A 205 11.46 -21.67 -5.98
C GLY A 205 10.12 -20.97 -6.24
N ALA A 206 9.05 -21.77 -6.19
CA ALA A 206 7.68 -21.33 -6.49
C ALA A 206 7.20 -20.16 -5.62
N GLU A 207 7.56 -20.15 -4.33
CA GLU A 207 7.11 -19.12 -3.40
C GLU A 207 7.81 -17.77 -3.65
N ASP A 208 9.10 -17.80 -3.99
CA ASP A 208 9.88 -16.62 -4.41
C ASP A 208 9.27 -16.02 -5.68
N LEU A 209 8.93 -16.88 -6.64
CA LEU A 209 8.30 -16.48 -7.90
C LEU A 209 6.95 -15.82 -7.66
N LYS A 210 6.10 -16.42 -6.82
CA LYS A 210 4.79 -15.85 -6.46
C LYS A 210 4.95 -14.48 -5.79
N ARG A 211 5.93 -14.29 -4.91
CA ARG A 211 6.23 -12.97 -4.32
C ARG A 211 6.62 -11.95 -5.39
N ALA A 212 7.53 -12.29 -6.31
CA ALA A 212 7.95 -11.40 -7.38
C ALA A 212 6.78 -10.99 -8.29
N LEU A 213 5.95 -11.95 -8.70
CA LEU A 213 4.75 -11.69 -9.52
C LEU A 213 3.74 -10.76 -8.84
N LEU A 214 3.48 -11.00 -7.55
CA LEU A 214 2.56 -10.18 -6.78
C LEU A 214 3.10 -8.77 -6.57
N TRP A 215 4.41 -8.62 -6.32
CA TRP A 215 5.06 -7.32 -6.19
C TRP A 215 5.02 -6.53 -7.51
N LEU A 216 5.41 -7.15 -8.64
CA LEU A 216 5.39 -6.49 -9.95
C LEU A 216 4.00 -6.01 -10.34
N THR A 217 2.97 -6.81 -10.08
CA THR A 217 1.58 -6.41 -10.38
C THR A 217 1.07 -5.34 -9.42
N SER A 218 1.61 -5.24 -8.21
CA SER A 218 1.05 -4.36 -7.18
C SER A 218 1.77 -3.03 -6.94
N GLN A 219 3.10 -3.03 -6.97
CA GLN A 219 3.94 -1.84 -6.76
C GLN A 219 5.05 -1.79 -7.81
N GLY A 220 5.87 -2.84 -7.90
CA GLY A 220 6.97 -2.95 -8.85
C GLY A 220 8.02 -1.83 -8.70
N ASP A 221 8.91 -1.74 -9.67
CA ASP A 221 9.88 -0.64 -9.72
C ASP A 221 9.15 0.70 -9.99
N ARG A 222 8.02 0.67 -10.70
CA ARG A 222 7.27 1.87 -11.11
C ARG A 222 6.85 2.77 -9.95
N GLN A 223 6.55 2.21 -8.78
CA GLN A 223 6.07 2.99 -7.64
C GLN A 223 7.10 4.03 -7.21
N GLY A 224 8.35 3.59 -7.02
CA GLY A 224 9.44 4.50 -6.63
C GLY A 224 9.67 5.58 -7.67
N TRP A 225 9.66 5.20 -8.95
CA TRP A 225 9.82 6.15 -10.06
C TRP A 225 8.67 7.16 -10.16
N ASP A 226 7.42 6.74 -9.97
CA ASP A 226 6.25 7.64 -9.98
C ASP A 226 6.31 8.65 -8.83
N ILE A 227 6.69 8.20 -7.63
CA ILE A 227 6.83 9.07 -6.45
C ILE A 227 7.96 10.08 -6.66
N ASP A 228 9.14 9.62 -7.11
CA ASP A 228 10.26 10.49 -7.41
C ASP A 228 9.92 11.50 -8.52
N ALA A 229 9.25 11.05 -9.58
CA ALA A 229 8.82 11.92 -10.66
C ALA A 229 7.84 13.01 -10.17
N ALA A 230 6.86 12.63 -9.35
CA ALA A 230 5.89 13.56 -8.78
C ALA A 230 6.56 14.61 -7.88
N ARG A 231 7.54 14.21 -7.06
CA ARG A 231 8.35 15.12 -6.25
C ARG A 231 9.19 16.06 -7.11
N LEU A 232 9.85 15.54 -8.14
CA LEU A 232 10.68 16.32 -9.05
C LEU A 232 9.88 17.35 -9.85
N MET A 233 8.64 17.02 -10.23
CA MET A 233 7.73 17.96 -10.89
C MET A 233 7.40 19.17 -10.01
N ALA A 234 7.41 19.03 -8.68
CA ALA A 234 7.05 20.09 -7.74
C ALA A 234 8.21 21.03 -7.36
N VAL A 235 9.45 20.66 -7.68
CA VAL A 235 10.66 21.42 -7.30
C VAL A 235 11.34 22.08 -8.50
N SER A 236 12.19 23.06 -8.23
CA SER A 236 12.94 23.81 -9.23
C SER A 236 14.07 22.98 -9.88
N ALA A 237 14.56 23.39 -11.05
CA ALA A 237 15.66 22.71 -11.74
C ALA A 237 16.94 22.59 -10.88
N GLY A 238 17.24 23.59 -10.05
CA GLY A 238 18.37 23.55 -9.12
C GLY A 238 18.19 22.49 -8.03
N GLU A 239 16.97 22.35 -7.49
CA GLU A 239 16.63 21.31 -6.51
C GLU A 239 16.64 19.90 -7.13
N ARG A 240 16.20 19.75 -8.39
CA ARG A 240 16.31 18.48 -9.14
C ARG A 240 17.76 18.05 -9.30
N GLN A 241 18.65 18.99 -9.63
CA GLN A 241 20.09 18.71 -9.73
C GLN A 241 20.67 18.30 -8.38
N ALA A 242 20.33 19.02 -7.30
CA ALA A 242 20.78 18.69 -5.95
C ALA A 242 20.29 17.30 -5.50
N TRP A 243 19.03 16.95 -5.77
CA TRP A 243 18.48 15.61 -5.53
C TRP A 243 19.29 14.54 -6.26
N CYS A 244 19.52 14.73 -7.57
CA CYS A 244 20.27 13.77 -8.38
C CYS A 244 21.73 13.61 -7.93
N GLU A 245 22.38 14.69 -7.47
CA GLU A 245 23.74 14.66 -6.93
C GLU A 245 23.82 13.96 -5.56
N GLY A 246 22.73 14.01 -4.79
CA GLY A 246 22.57 13.34 -3.50
C GLY A 246 22.37 11.82 -3.59
N LEU A 247 21.97 11.29 -4.75
CA LEU A 247 21.80 9.86 -4.96
C LEU A 247 23.12 9.07 -4.86
N ALA A 248 23.01 7.80 -4.48
CA ALA A 248 24.16 6.90 -4.44
C ALA A 248 24.78 6.76 -5.86
N PRO A 249 26.10 6.53 -6.00
CA PRO A 249 26.76 6.52 -7.30
C PRO A 249 26.10 5.62 -8.36
N GLN A 250 25.56 4.47 -7.93
CA GLN A 250 24.84 3.52 -8.78
C GLN A 250 23.44 3.98 -9.23
N GLU A 251 22.79 4.87 -8.49
CA GLU A 251 21.44 5.40 -8.77
C GLU A 251 21.48 6.71 -9.58
N ARG A 252 22.63 7.39 -9.63
CA ARG A 252 22.79 8.64 -10.40
C ARG A 252 22.44 8.52 -11.89
N PRO A 253 22.76 7.42 -12.61
CA PRO A 253 22.32 7.24 -13.99
C PRO A 253 20.79 7.28 -14.12
N TYR A 254 20.07 6.58 -13.26
CA TYR A 254 18.61 6.64 -13.14
C TYR A 254 18.14 8.07 -12.86
N GLY A 255 18.67 8.72 -11.83
CA GLY A 255 18.24 10.07 -11.44
C GLY A 255 18.44 11.11 -12.55
N ARG A 256 19.56 11.04 -13.28
CA ARG A 256 19.82 11.91 -14.44
C ARG A 256 18.80 11.69 -15.55
N LEU A 257 18.45 10.42 -15.82
CA LEU A 257 17.48 10.08 -16.85
C LEU A 257 16.08 10.55 -16.46
N LEU A 258 15.67 10.33 -15.21
CA LEU A 258 14.37 10.78 -14.71
C LEU A 258 14.24 12.30 -14.74
N CYS A 259 15.24 13.04 -14.23
CA CYS A 259 15.26 14.50 -14.32
C CYS A 259 15.12 14.98 -15.77
N ARG A 260 15.82 14.33 -16.70
CA ARG A 260 15.73 14.67 -18.12
C ARG A 260 14.34 14.43 -18.71
N TYR A 261 13.67 13.33 -18.36
CA TYR A 261 12.28 13.10 -18.78
C TYR A 261 11.34 14.18 -18.23
N VAL A 262 11.48 14.54 -16.96
CA VAL A 262 10.69 15.61 -16.34
C VAL A 262 10.96 16.97 -17.01
N ASP A 263 12.23 17.29 -17.30
CA ASP A 263 12.63 18.56 -17.94
C ASP A 263 12.13 18.67 -19.39
N GLN A 264 12.11 17.54 -20.12
CA GLN A 264 11.65 17.47 -21.51
C GLN A 264 10.12 17.41 -21.63
N GLY A 265 9.40 17.23 -20.51
CA GLY A 265 7.95 17.01 -20.53
C GLY A 265 7.56 15.72 -21.23
N GLU A 266 8.46 14.72 -21.21
CA GLU A 266 8.14 13.39 -21.71
C GLU A 266 6.98 12.80 -20.91
N PRO A 267 6.13 11.94 -21.52
CA PRO A 267 5.18 11.17 -20.74
C PRO A 267 5.91 10.43 -19.61
N LEU A 268 5.39 10.52 -18.38
CA LEU A 268 5.94 9.88 -17.20
C LEU A 268 5.13 8.60 -16.95
N GLU A 269 5.47 7.55 -17.70
CA GLU A 269 4.72 6.30 -17.73
C GLU A 269 5.65 5.13 -18.07
N TRP A 270 5.71 4.13 -17.19
CA TRP A 270 6.67 3.03 -17.29
C TRP A 270 6.13 1.72 -16.70
N ALA A 271 4.84 1.64 -16.35
CA ALA A 271 4.26 0.49 -15.67
C ALA A 271 4.36 -0.81 -16.49
N ALA A 272 4.49 -0.71 -17.82
CA ALA A 272 4.66 -1.84 -18.72
C ALA A 272 5.95 -2.62 -18.42
N TRP A 273 6.97 -1.95 -17.90
CA TRP A 273 8.21 -2.58 -17.44
C TRP A 273 7.94 -3.69 -16.41
N ASP A 274 7.05 -3.42 -15.46
CA ASP A 274 6.71 -4.40 -14.43
C ASP A 274 5.72 -5.45 -14.94
N TRP A 275 4.64 -5.01 -15.60
CA TRP A 275 3.56 -5.92 -15.94
C TRP A 275 3.91 -6.91 -17.06
N LEU A 276 4.75 -6.52 -18.03
CA LEU A 276 5.24 -7.47 -19.04
C LEU A 276 6.20 -8.50 -18.41
N ARG A 277 7.09 -8.07 -17.51
CA ARG A 277 7.96 -8.99 -16.77
C ARG A 277 7.14 -9.94 -15.88
N ALA A 278 6.02 -9.49 -15.33
CA ALA A 278 5.11 -10.36 -14.59
C ALA A 278 4.50 -11.46 -15.48
N VAL A 279 4.11 -11.15 -16.72
CA VAL A 279 3.66 -12.17 -17.68
C VAL A 279 4.77 -13.16 -18.02
N ASP A 280 5.99 -12.66 -18.26
CA ASP A 280 7.14 -13.50 -18.60
C ASP A 280 7.54 -14.44 -17.46
N LEU A 281 7.55 -13.94 -16.22
CA LEU A 281 7.78 -14.75 -15.02
C LEU A 281 6.67 -15.80 -14.79
N ALA A 282 5.42 -15.48 -15.08
CA ALA A 282 4.32 -16.44 -14.97
C ALA A 282 4.50 -17.60 -15.97
N TRP A 283 4.95 -17.30 -17.19
CA TRP A 283 5.30 -18.31 -18.19
C TRP A 283 6.51 -19.15 -17.76
N ALA A 284 7.59 -18.50 -17.30
CA ALA A 284 8.79 -19.17 -16.80
C ALA A 284 8.47 -20.17 -15.69
N GLY A 285 7.64 -19.77 -14.71
CA GLY A 285 7.17 -20.65 -13.65
C GLY A 285 6.36 -21.84 -14.15
N SER A 286 5.58 -21.66 -15.22
CA SER A 286 4.83 -22.76 -15.83
C SER A 286 5.75 -23.72 -16.60
N CYS A 287 6.79 -23.23 -17.29
CA CYS A 287 7.77 -24.05 -18.02
C CYS A 287 8.46 -25.08 -17.12
N ILE A 288 8.81 -24.68 -15.89
CA ILE A 288 9.50 -25.53 -14.90
C ILE A 288 8.57 -26.17 -13.87
N GLY A 289 7.26 -25.99 -14.01
CA GLY A 289 6.26 -26.60 -13.14
C GLY A 289 6.17 -26.03 -11.72
N TRP A 290 6.72 -24.85 -11.46
CA TRP A 290 6.54 -24.13 -10.19
C TRP A 290 5.15 -23.50 -10.06
N LEU A 291 4.51 -23.20 -11.20
CA LEU A 291 3.13 -22.77 -11.27
C LEU A 291 2.34 -23.79 -12.08
N THR A 292 1.12 -24.10 -11.64
CA THR A 292 0.18 -24.82 -12.50
C THR A 292 -0.22 -23.94 -13.69
N PRO A 293 -0.62 -24.53 -14.84
CA PRO A 293 -1.07 -23.75 -16.00
C PRO A 293 -2.19 -22.75 -15.66
N GLN A 294 -3.11 -23.14 -14.76
CA GLN A 294 -4.19 -22.28 -14.30
C GLN A 294 -3.68 -21.12 -13.43
N GLU A 295 -2.78 -21.37 -12.47
CA GLU A 295 -2.18 -20.30 -11.66
C GLU A 295 -1.40 -19.30 -12.52
N ALA A 296 -0.56 -19.81 -13.44
CA ALA A 296 0.22 -18.99 -14.36
C ALA A 296 -0.69 -18.12 -15.24
N SER A 297 -1.75 -18.72 -15.80
CA SER A 297 -2.75 -18.01 -16.59
C SER A 297 -3.47 -16.93 -15.77
N LEU A 298 -3.93 -17.21 -14.54
CA LEU A 298 -4.60 -16.20 -13.71
C LEU A 298 -3.69 -15.02 -13.35
N LEU A 299 -2.41 -15.28 -13.05
CA LEU A 299 -1.42 -14.23 -12.76
C LEU A 299 -1.11 -13.39 -14.00
N ALA A 300 -0.92 -14.02 -15.17
CA ALA A 300 -0.73 -13.32 -16.42
C ALA A 300 -1.97 -12.50 -16.80
N HIS A 301 -3.18 -13.06 -16.62
CA HIS A 301 -4.44 -12.36 -16.88
C HIS A 301 -4.61 -11.13 -15.98
N HIS A 302 -4.12 -11.18 -14.74
CA HIS A 302 -4.13 -10.02 -13.87
C HIS A 302 -3.23 -8.90 -14.41
N ALA A 303 -1.99 -9.22 -14.81
CA ALA A 303 -1.10 -8.26 -15.45
C ALA A 303 -1.69 -7.73 -16.79
N GLY A 304 -2.37 -8.59 -17.55
CA GLY A 304 -3.08 -8.20 -18.77
C GLY A 304 -4.26 -7.24 -18.53
N ASP A 305 -5.05 -7.43 -17.47
CA ASP A 305 -6.10 -6.47 -17.05
C ASP A 305 -5.49 -5.09 -16.75
N LEU A 306 -4.36 -5.05 -16.03
CA LEU A 306 -3.65 -3.79 -15.74
C LEU A 306 -3.18 -3.10 -17.02
N VAL A 307 -2.59 -3.87 -17.95
CA VAL A 307 -2.18 -3.38 -19.27
C VAL A 307 -3.35 -2.79 -20.05
N GLN A 308 -4.46 -3.51 -20.20
CA GLN A 308 -5.62 -3.04 -20.98
C GLN A 308 -6.26 -1.78 -20.38
N ARG A 309 -6.24 -1.63 -19.06
CA ARG A 309 -6.74 -0.42 -18.37
C ARG A 309 -5.87 0.81 -18.59
N ARG A 310 -4.55 0.64 -18.70
CA ARG A 310 -3.59 1.75 -18.73
C ARG A 310 -3.23 2.20 -20.14
N TYR A 311 -3.15 1.28 -21.10
CA TYR A 311 -2.65 1.56 -22.44
C TYR A 311 -3.74 1.45 -23.49
N SER A 312 -3.80 2.42 -24.40
CA SER A 312 -4.73 2.42 -25.53
C SER A 312 -4.39 1.36 -26.57
N ASP A 313 -3.10 1.13 -26.82
CA ASP A 313 -2.58 0.31 -27.91
C ASP A 313 -1.17 -0.24 -27.62
N TRP A 314 -0.70 -1.15 -28.49
CA TRP A 314 0.62 -1.77 -28.40
C TRP A 314 1.78 -0.78 -28.48
N SER A 315 1.61 0.34 -29.17
CA SER A 315 2.66 1.35 -29.35
C SER A 315 2.90 2.14 -28.06
N ALA A 316 1.82 2.49 -27.35
CA ALA A 316 1.88 3.11 -26.03
C ALA A 316 2.53 2.15 -25.00
N LEU A 317 2.15 0.87 -25.03
CA LEU A 317 2.73 -0.17 -24.18
C LEU A 317 4.26 -0.31 -24.42
N ALA A 318 4.67 -0.43 -25.68
CA ALA A 318 6.08 -0.57 -26.07
C ALA A 318 6.94 0.62 -25.61
N ARG A 319 6.47 1.86 -25.82
CA ARG A 319 7.16 3.07 -25.36
C ARG A 319 7.23 3.18 -23.84
N SER A 320 6.20 2.73 -23.13
CA SER A 320 6.21 2.64 -21.66
C SER A 320 7.27 1.65 -21.19
N TYR A 321 7.30 0.45 -21.76
CA TYR A 321 8.28 -0.56 -21.41
C TYR A 321 9.71 -0.08 -21.62
N GLN A 322 10.00 0.56 -22.76
CA GLN A 322 11.33 1.09 -23.04
C GLN A 322 11.76 2.21 -22.09
N ARG A 323 10.83 3.06 -21.65
CA ARG A 323 11.12 4.09 -20.64
C ARG A 323 11.47 3.45 -19.30
N GLY A 324 10.68 2.50 -18.83
CA GLY A 324 10.95 1.79 -17.57
C GLY A 324 12.26 0.99 -17.63
N ARG A 325 12.51 0.28 -18.73
CA ARG A 325 13.80 -0.39 -18.99
C ARG A 325 14.95 0.62 -18.93
N GLY A 326 14.77 1.78 -19.54
CA GLY A 326 15.78 2.82 -19.53
C GLY A 326 16.07 3.37 -18.13
N LEU A 327 15.03 3.57 -17.30
CA LEU A 327 15.19 3.95 -15.89
C LEU A 327 15.93 2.89 -15.10
N PHE A 328 15.56 1.61 -15.26
CA PHE A 328 16.20 0.48 -14.59
C PHE A 328 17.69 0.36 -14.96
N GLU A 329 18.03 0.50 -16.25
CA GLU A 329 19.41 0.40 -16.73
C GLU A 329 20.20 1.72 -16.60
N GLY A 330 19.54 2.84 -16.26
CA GLY A 330 20.14 4.17 -16.22
C GLY A 330 20.57 4.74 -17.57
N GLN A 331 20.00 4.23 -18.67
CA GLN A 331 20.32 4.62 -20.04
C GLN A 331 19.04 4.82 -20.86
N ASP A 332 18.98 5.90 -21.62
CA ASP A 332 17.84 6.13 -22.52
C ASP A 332 17.77 5.11 -23.65
N ARG A 333 16.70 4.32 -23.68
CA ARG A 333 16.43 3.30 -24.69
C ARG A 333 15.40 3.73 -25.74
N LEU A 334 14.72 4.87 -25.56
CA LEU A 334 13.69 5.33 -26.49
C LEU A 334 14.19 5.55 -27.93
N PRO A 335 15.37 6.18 -28.17
CA PRO A 335 15.89 6.36 -29.52
C PRO A 335 16.17 5.04 -30.24
N THR A 336 16.45 3.98 -29.47
CA THR A 336 16.71 2.62 -29.95
C THR A 336 15.51 1.73 -29.62
N LEU A 337 14.31 2.10 -30.07
CA LEU A 337 13.20 1.14 -30.06
C LEU A 337 13.62 -0.08 -30.86
N ALA A 338 13.83 -1.22 -30.19
CA ALA A 338 14.45 -2.39 -30.78
C ALA A 338 13.66 -2.89 -32.01
N ALA A 339 14.37 -3.49 -32.98
CA ALA A 339 13.79 -4.04 -34.20
C ALA A 339 12.62 -4.99 -33.88
N ASP A 340 12.73 -5.73 -32.79
CA ASP A 340 11.75 -6.66 -32.25
C ASP A 340 10.36 -6.00 -32.06
N TRP A 341 10.31 -4.80 -31.49
CA TRP A 341 9.05 -4.07 -31.29
C TRP A 341 8.44 -3.62 -32.61
N GLN A 342 9.29 -3.20 -33.56
CA GLN A 342 8.84 -2.82 -34.90
C GLN A 342 8.29 -4.04 -35.64
N LEU A 343 8.93 -5.20 -35.48
CA LEU A 343 8.51 -6.46 -36.05
C LEU A 343 7.16 -6.91 -35.48
N LEU A 344 6.98 -6.86 -34.16
CA LEU A 344 5.71 -7.18 -33.52
C LEU A 344 4.57 -6.23 -33.92
N MET A 345 4.84 -4.93 -34.10
CA MET A 345 3.80 -3.99 -34.51
C MET A 345 3.51 -4.02 -36.02
N GLY A 346 4.49 -4.39 -36.85
CA GLY A 346 4.44 -4.25 -38.30
C GLY A 346 4.16 -5.54 -39.07
N SER A 347 4.50 -6.71 -38.51
CA SER A 347 4.39 -7.98 -39.23
C SER A 347 2.92 -8.42 -39.41
N PRO A 348 2.51 -8.88 -40.60
CA PRO A 348 1.15 -9.37 -40.86
C PRO A 348 0.86 -10.69 -40.14
N VAL A 349 1.88 -11.42 -39.71
CA VAL A 349 1.73 -12.66 -38.93
C VAL A 349 2.10 -12.44 -37.47
N SER A 350 2.16 -11.20 -37.00
CA SER A 350 2.50 -10.91 -35.61
C SER A 350 1.46 -11.45 -34.63
N PRO A 351 1.87 -11.94 -33.44
CA PRO A 351 0.93 -12.20 -32.34
C PRO A 351 0.19 -10.93 -31.89
N TRP A 352 0.70 -9.73 -32.18
CA TRP A 352 0.08 -8.43 -31.88
C TRP A 352 -0.75 -7.85 -33.04
N HIS A 353 -1.07 -8.65 -34.05
CA HIS A 353 -1.86 -8.19 -35.18
C HIS A 353 -3.25 -7.65 -34.77
N GLY A 354 -3.86 -8.20 -33.71
CA GLY A 354 -5.14 -7.75 -33.15
C GLY A 354 -5.03 -6.53 -32.24
N SER A 355 -6.16 -5.92 -31.87
CA SER A 355 -6.19 -4.80 -30.94
C SER A 355 -5.79 -5.21 -29.53
N LEU A 356 -5.00 -4.38 -28.82
CA LEU A 356 -4.67 -4.58 -27.41
C LEU A 356 -5.94 -4.65 -26.54
N GLN A 357 -6.97 -3.89 -26.88
CA GLN A 357 -8.24 -3.85 -26.14
C GLN A 357 -9.07 -5.13 -26.28
N GLU A 358 -8.75 -5.98 -27.26
CA GLU A 358 -9.44 -7.26 -27.51
C GLU A 358 -8.65 -8.46 -26.96
N LEU A 359 -7.53 -8.20 -26.28
CA LEU A 359 -6.64 -9.22 -25.73
C LEU A 359 -7.37 -10.15 -24.76
N LEU A 360 -8.04 -9.58 -23.75
CA LEU A 360 -8.78 -10.34 -22.74
C LEU A 360 -10.29 -10.12 -22.84
N GLY A 361 -11.05 -11.21 -22.66
CA GLY A 361 -12.49 -11.15 -22.46
C GLY A 361 -12.88 -10.78 -21.03
N GLN A 362 -14.13 -10.36 -20.85
CA GLN A 362 -14.66 -9.97 -19.54
C GLN A 362 -14.61 -11.10 -18.51
N GLU A 363 -14.75 -12.37 -18.95
CA GLU A 363 -14.69 -13.54 -18.08
C GLU A 363 -13.30 -13.75 -17.49
N GLN A 364 -12.25 -13.71 -18.32
CA GLN A 364 -10.85 -13.84 -17.90
C GLN A 364 -10.45 -12.70 -16.96
N VAL A 365 -10.92 -11.49 -17.27
CA VAL A 365 -10.70 -10.30 -16.43
C VAL A 365 -11.36 -10.47 -15.06
N GLU A 366 -12.63 -10.88 -14.99
CA GLU A 366 -13.27 -11.03 -13.68
C GLU A 366 -12.67 -12.20 -12.87
N ALA A 367 -12.33 -13.31 -13.53
CA ALA A 367 -11.67 -14.45 -12.89
C ALA A 367 -10.32 -14.06 -12.28
N SER A 368 -9.48 -13.30 -13.00
CA SER A 368 -8.18 -12.86 -12.49
C SER A 368 -8.31 -11.87 -11.33
N ARG A 369 -9.27 -10.93 -11.41
CA ARG A 369 -9.56 -10.00 -10.32
C ARG A 369 -10.09 -10.71 -9.08
N GLN A 370 -10.95 -11.72 -9.25
CA GLN A 370 -11.43 -12.55 -8.16
C GLN A 370 -10.28 -13.33 -7.51
N ALA A 371 -9.40 -13.95 -8.31
CA ALA A 371 -8.23 -14.66 -7.81
C ALA A 371 -7.27 -13.73 -7.03
N ALA A 372 -7.01 -12.53 -7.54
CA ALA A 372 -6.16 -11.54 -6.88
C ALA A 372 -6.72 -11.09 -5.51
N ARG A 373 -8.04 -10.96 -5.38
CA ARG A 373 -8.72 -10.66 -4.10
C ARG A 373 -8.75 -11.85 -3.16
N GLN A 374 -9.02 -13.05 -3.69
CA GLN A 374 -9.02 -14.28 -2.90
C GLN A 374 -7.63 -14.57 -2.30
N TRP A 375 -6.56 -14.30 -3.06
CA TRP A 375 -5.19 -14.37 -2.54
C TRP A 375 -5.02 -13.47 -1.31
N ARG A 376 -5.55 -12.25 -1.38
CA ARG A 376 -5.44 -11.22 -0.33
C ARG A 376 -6.59 -11.24 0.68
N ALA A 377 -7.32 -12.36 0.80
CA ALA A 377 -8.46 -12.50 1.72
C ALA A 377 -8.04 -12.47 3.21
N SER A 378 -6.83 -12.95 3.53
CA SER A 378 -6.33 -12.95 4.90
C SER A 378 -6.14 -11.52 5.44
N PRO A 379 -6.55 -11.22 6.70
CA PRO A 379 -6.36 -9.92 7.34
C PRO A 379 -4.91 -9.42 7.38
N ARG A 380 -3.93 -10.32 7.38
CA ARG A 380 -2.51 -9.98 7.27
C ARG A 380 -2.22 -9.07 6.06
N HIS A 381 -2.88 -9.28 4.93
CA HIS A 381 -2.62 -8.48 3.72
C HIS A 381 -3.08 -7.03 3.88
N TRP A 382 -4.08 -6.77 4.74
CA TRP A 382 -4.49 -5.42 5.12
C TRP A 382 -3.42 -4.73 5.95
N VAL A 383 -2.90 -5.41 6.98
CA VAL A 383 -1.81 -4.90 7.82
C VAL A 383 -0.59 -4.56 6.95
N LEU A 384 -0.17 -5.49 6.09
CA LEU A 384 0.94 -5.26 5.16
C LEU A 384 0.67 -4.14 4.16
N ALA A 385 -0.55 -4.01 3.61
CA ALA A 385 -0.87 -2.94 2.67
C ALA A 385 -0.80 -1.55 3.34
N LEU A 386 -1.34 -1.41 4.55
CA LEU A 386 -1.26 -0.16 5.32
C LEU A 386 0.19 0.17 5.69
N ALA A 387 0.93 -0.79 6.25
CA ALA A 387 2.32 -0.58 6.63
C ALA A 387 3.23 -0.27 5.41
N SER A 388 2.93 -0.86 4.24
CA SER A 388 3.70 -0.62 3.01
C SER A 388 3.63 0.80 2.46
N VAL A 389 2.72 1.64 2.96
CA VAL A 389 2.72 3.07 2.61
C VAL A 389 3.87 3.80 3.30
N ARG A 390 4.26 3.36 4.51
CA ARG A 390 5.41 3.89 5.25
C ARG A 390 6.72 3.20 4.85
N GLU A 391 6.67 1.88 4.69
CA GLU A 391 7.83 1.02 4.35
C GLU A 391 7.52 0.23 3.06
N PRO A 392 7.74 0.82 1.86
CA PRO A 392 7.36 0.22 0.57
C PRO A 392 7.87 -1.22 0.36
N GLU A 393 9.06 -1.54 0.87
CA GLU A 393 9.66 -2.87 0.82
C GLU A 393 8.77 -3.98 1.40
N LEU A 394 7.85 -3.65 2.31
CA LEU A 394 6.92 -4.61 2.90
C LEU A 394 5.92 -5.17 1.90
N ALA A 395 5.66 -4.50 0.78
CA ALA A 395 4.73 -5.01 -0.23
C ALA A 395 5.19 -6.31 -0.88
N ALA A 396 6.50 -6.56 -0.95
CA ALA A 396 7.03 -7.84 -1.43
C ALA A 396 6.58 -9.04 -0.56
N ARG A 397 6.12 -8.78 0.67
CA ARG A 397 5.62 -9.79 1.61
C ARG A 397 4.13 -10.14 1.42
N GLN A 398 3.49 -9.61 0.38
CA GLN A 398 2.10 -9.95 0.01
C GLN A 398 1.96 -11.36 -0.59
N GLY A 399 3.06 -11.97 -1.06
CA GLY A 399 3.09 -13.38 -1.43
C GLY A 399 3.28 -14.31 -0.24
N PRO A 400 3.63 -15.58 -0.44
CA PRO A 400 3.81 -16.51 0.66
C PRO A 400 4.92 -16.07 1.63
N ILE A 401 4.70 -16.26 2.94
CA ILE A 401 5.56 -15.72 4.01
C ILE A 401 6.95 -16.36 3.93
N PRO A 402 8.01 -15.59 3.62
CA PRO A 402 9.37 -16.09 3.79
C PRO A 402 9.70 -16.15 5.29
N PRO A 403 10.61 -17.04 5.73
CA PRO A 403 11.15 -16.97 7.09
C PRO A 403 11.77 -15.59 7.32
N LEU A 404 11.35 -14.91 8.39
CA LEU A 404 11.85 -13.57 8.67
C LEU A 404 13.32 -13.63 9.09
N PRO A 405 14.20 -12.80 8.50
CA PRO A 405 15.58 -12.69 8.93
C PRO A 405 15.66 -12.30 10.41
N GLN A 406 16.66 -12.84 11.12
CA GLN A 406 16.85 -12.54 12.54
C GLN A 406 16.98 -11.03 12.81
N ALA A 407 17.64 -10.30 11.91
CA ALA A 407 17.78 -8.84 11.99
C ALA A 407 16.42 -8.11 12.02
N ARG A 408 15.45 -8.54 11.21
CA ARG A 408 14.11 -7.93 11.20
C ARG A 408 13.35 -8.24 12.49
N ARG A 409 13.46 -9.47 13.00
CA ARG A 409 12.85 -9.84 14.29
C ARG A 409 13.43 -9.01 15.44
N ASP A 410 14.74 -8.82 15.46
CA ASP A 410 15.41 -8.04 16.51
C ASP A 410 15.11 -6.54 16.39
N GLU A 411 15.01 -6.00 15.17
CA GLU A 411 14.50 -4.65 14.93
C GLU A 411 13.07 -4.48 15.44
N ALA A 412 12.19 -5.43 15.14
CA ALA A 412 10.82 -5.42 15.62
C ALA A 412 10.74 -5.44 17.15
N ARG A 413 11.49 -6.33 17.80
CA ARG A 413 11.59 -6.40 19.26
C ARG A 413 12.11 -5.10 19.87
N LYS A 414 13.14 -4.52 19.27
CA LYS A 414 13.72 -3.25 19.71
C LYS A 414 12.73 -2.11 19.59
N TYR A 415 12.01 -2.02 18.47
CA TYR A 415 10.98 -1.00 18.28
C TYR A 415 9.86 -1.12 19.32
N LEU A 416 9.35 -2.33 19.55
CA LEU A 416 8.29 -2.56 20.53
C LEU A 416 8.74 -2.17 21.93
N ALA A 417 9.95 -2.57 22.35
CA ALA A 417 10.47 -2.27 23.69
C ALA A 417 10.90 -0.80 23.87
N GLU A 418 11.61 -0.21 22.90
CA GLU A 418 12.20 1.14 23.06
C GLU A 418 11.27 2.27 22.62
N THR A 419 10.36 2.03 21.67
CA THR A 419 9.47 3.07 21.12
C THR A 419 8.06 2.97 21.68
N LEU A 420 7.53 1.76 21.86
CA LEU A 420 6.16 1.57 22.37
C LEU A 420 6.11 1.18 23.84
N ASP A 421 7.25 0.84 24.46
CA ASP A 421 7.33 0.21 25.77
C ASP A 421 6.38 -0.99 25.90
N LEU A 422 6.33 -1.81 24.85
CA LEU A 422 5.46 -2.96 24.72
C LEU A 422 6.28 -4.25 24.83
N HIS A 423 6.00 -5.04 25.87
CA HIS A 423 6.77 -6.22 26.20
C HIS A 423 5.98 -7.53 26.06
N PRO A 424 6.64 -8.66 25.79
CA PRO A 424 5.96 -9.94 25.54
C PRO A 424 5.12 -10.48 26.70
N ASP A 425 5.53 -10.18 27.94
CA ASP A 425 4.87 -10.62 29.17
C ASP A 425 3.49 -9.97 29.38
N GLU A 426 3.20 -8.86 28.68
CA GLU A 426 1.90 -8.20 28.67
C GLU A 426 0.86 -8.93 27.79
N GLY A 427 1.33 -9.76 26.85
CA GLY A 427 0.51 -10.46 25.87
C GLY A 427 -0.04 -9.57 24.73
N ALA A 428 -0.54 -10.18 23.66
CA ALA A 428 -0.91 -9.46 22.43
C ALA A 428 -2.01 -8.41 22.65
N ARG A 429 -2.89 -8.62 23.64
CA ARG A 429 -4.04 -7.75 23.92
C ARG A 429 -3.65 -6.36 24.42
N SER A 430 -2.44 -6.15 24.92
CA SER A 430 -1.98 -4.81 25.32
C SER A 430 -1.93 -3.83 24.14
N LEU A 431 -1.80 -4.32 22.90
CA LEU A 431 -1.87 -3.48 21.68
C LEU A 431 -3.15 -2.65 21.59
N VAL A 432 -4.24 -3.09 22.22
CA VAL A 432 -5.51 -2.37 22.27
C VAL A 432 -5.36 -0.94 22.79
N ARG A 433 -4.38 -0.64 23.65
CA ARG A 433 -4.16 0.72 24.17
C ARG A 433 -3.79 1.74 23.09
N TYR A 434 -3.24 1.28 21.95
CA TYR A 434 -2.92 2.13 20.80
C TYR A 434 -4.08 2.28 19.80
N TRP A 435 -5.23 1.64 20.06
CA TRP A 435 -6.48 1.92 19.35
C TRP A 435 -7.24 3.03 20.08
N LEU A 436 -7.24 4.24 19.50
CA LEU A 436 -7.67 5.51 20.08
C LEU A 436 -8.96 6.10 19.44
N PRO A 437 -10.12 5.40 19.47
CA PRO A 437 -11.32 5.84 18.76
C PRO A 437 -11.87 7.20 19.21
N ALA A 438 -11.58 7.63 20.45
CA ALA A 438 -11.98 8.96 20.92
C ALA A 438 -11.15 10.09 20.27
N GLN A 439 -9.90 9.82 19.88
CA GLN A 439 -9.08 10.76 19.10
C GLN A 439 -9.68 10.95 17.70
N ALA A 440 -10.07 9.85 17.04
CA ALA A 440 -10.75 9.93 15.75
C ALA A 440 -12.06 10.74 15.86
N HIS A 441 -12.87 10.48 16.90
CA HIS A 441 -14.07 11.27 17.16
C HIS A 441 -13.78 12.77 17.35
N HIS A 442 -12.77 13.12 18.16
CA HIS A 442 -12.38 14.50 18.40
C HIS A 442 -12.01 15.22 17.11
N LEU A 443 -11.17 14.60 16.27
CA LEU A 443 -10.78 15.14 14.98
C LEU A 443 -11.98 15.30 14.04
N ASN A 444 -12.85 14.29 13.96
CA ASN A 444 -14.07 14.32 13.16
C ASN A 444 -14.99 15.48 13.59
N GLN A 445 -15.12 15.69 14.90
CA GLN A 445 -15.95 16.74 15.46
C GLN A 445 -15.35 18.14 15.21
N LEU A 446 -14.04 18.32 15.39
CA LEU A 446 -13.36 19.56 15.02
C LEU A 446 -13.51 19.87 13.53
N ALA A 447 -13.38 18.87 12.65
CA ALA A 447 -13.57 19.05 11.21
C ALA A 447 -15.00 19.46 10.86
N ALA A 448 -16.01 18.88 11.52
CA ALA A 448 -17.40 19.29 11.35
C ALA A 448 -17.60 20.74 11.79
N ASP A 449 -17.19 21.09 13.01
CA ASP A 449 -17.36 22.43 13.56
C ASP A 449 -16.59 23.50 12.77
N ALA A 450 -15.39 23.18 12.29
CA ALA A 450 -14.59 24.07 11.43
C ALA A 450 -15.35 24.46 10.16
N SER A 451 -15.99 23.49 9.49
CA SER A 451 -16.76 23.75 8.26
C SER A 451 -17.98 24.65 8.48
N HIS A 452 -18.52 24.64 9.69
CA HIS A 452 -19.67 25.44 10.12
C HIS A 452 -19.28 26.73 10.86
N ARG A 453 -17.98 27.01 11.01
CA ARG A 453 -17.44 28.14 11.80
C ARG A 453 -17.96 28.13 13.25
N ALA A 454 -18.08 26.94 13.81
CA ALA A 454 -18.56 26.69 15.17
C ALA A 454 -17.43 26.31 16.16
N LEU A 455 -16.17 26.38 15.72
CA LEU A 455 -15.01 26.11 16.58
C LEU A 455 -14.94 27.07 17.79
N PRO A 456 -14.34 26.63 18.91
CA PRO A 456 -14.13 27.47 20.08
C PRO A 456 -13.33 28.76 19.80
N SER A 457 -13.54 29.77 20.65
CA SER A 457 -12.84 31.05 20.57
C SER A 457 -11.32 30.89 20.67
N ALA A 458 -10.58 31.61 19.83
CA ALA A 458 -9.13 31.74 19.91
C ALA A 458 -8.65 32.49 21.17
N ARG A 459 -9.51 33.37 21.71
CA ARG A 459 -9.27 34.09 22.95
C ARG A 459 -9.85 33.33 24.13
N THR A 460 -9.00 32.97 25.08
CA THR A 460 -9.40 32.27 26.30
C THR A 460 -9.13 33.15 27.53
N PRO A 461 -9.68 32.81 28.71
CA PRO A 461 -9.34 33.52 29.95
C PRO A 461 -7.85 33.48 30.34
N PHE A 462 -7.06 32.57 29.76
CA PHE A 462 -5.66 32.34 30.10
C PHE A 462 -4.68 32.89 29.06
N GLY A 463 -5.18 33.38 27.93
CA GLY A 463 -4.38 33.88 26.82
C GLY A 463 -4.98 33.55 25.45
N ASP A 464 -4.22 33.90 24.41
CA ASP A 464 -4.57 33.66 23.02
C ASP A 464 -3.80 32.46 22.47
N ALA A 465 -4.46 31.62 21.69
CA ALA A 465 -3.80 30.51 21.00
C ALA A 465 -2.89 31.02 19.86
N PRO A 466 -1.75 30.36 19.58
CA PRO A 466 -0.88 30.74 18.49
C PRO A 466 -1.59 30.73 17.13
N GLN A 467 -1.31 31.72 16.28
CA GLN A 467 -2.00 31.87 14.99
C GLN A 467 -1.75 30.69 14.04
N ALA A 468 -0.55 30.09 14.09
CA ALA A 468 -0.21 28.90 13.29
C ALA A 468 -1.08 27.70 13.68
N ASP A 469 -1.26 27.47 14.99
CA ASP A 469 -2.07 26.36 15.51
C ASP A 469 -3.56 26.54 15.18
N LEU A 470 -4.06 27.78 15.26
CA LEU A 470 -5.41 28.12 14.83
C LEU A 470 -5.61 27.88 13.34
N ALA A 471 -4.63 28.19 12.49
CA ALA A 471 -4.70 27.90 11.06
C ALA A 471 -4.76 26.40 10.78
N GLY A 472 -3.99 25.59 11.53
CA GLY A 472 -4.06 24.12 11.48
C GLY A 472 -5.44 23.59 11.86
N ARG A 473 -5.96 24.02 13.02
CA ARG A 473 -7.31 23.68 13.51
C ARG A 473 -8.42 24.07 12.55
N ASP A 474 -8.43 25.31 12.08
CA ASP A 474 -9.47 25.80 11.17
C ASP A 474 -9.38 25.10 9.79
N GLY A 475 -8.17 24.69 9.39
CA GLY A 475 -7.90 23.93 8.18
C GLY A 475 -8.57 22.56 8.14
N LEU A 476 -8.93 21.98 9.31
CA LEU A 476 -9.63 20.70 9.43
C LEU A 476 -11.00 20.69 8.73
N ALA A 477 -11.59 21.84 8.42
CA ALA A 477 -12.81 21.95 7.62
C ALA A 477 -12.70 21.23 6.25
N ARG A 478 -11.48 20.99 5.75
CA ARG A 478 -11.24 20.23 4.52
C ARG A 478 -11.53 18.72 4.67
N ALA A 479 -11.50 18.20 5.90
CA ALA A 479 -11.70 16.78 6.20
C ALA A 479 -13.14 16.42 6.57
N THR A 480 -14.12 17.34 6.58
CA THR A 480 -15.50 17.09 7.07
C THR A 480 -16.21 15.89 6.41
N ARG A 481 -15.78 15.46 5.22
CA ARG A 481 -16.34 14.30 4.49
C ARG A 481 -15.56 13.01 4.69
N HIS A 482 -14.47 13.05 5.45
CA HIS A 482 -13.47 11.98 5.56
C HIS A 482 -13.32 11.60 7.03
N SER A 483 -13.65 10.35 7.36
CA SER A 483 -13.42 9.84 8.71
C SER A 483 -11.94 9.92 9.09
N ALA A 484 -11.64 10.34 10.31
CA ALA A 484 -10.30 10.38 10.91
C ALA A 484 -9.80 9.00 11.32
N THR A 485 -10.62 7.93 11.27
CA THR A 485 -10.19 6.59 11.72
C THR A 485 -8.87 6.15 11.10
N ILE A 486 -8.62 6.52 9.83
CA ILE A 486 -7.42 6.09 9.11
C ILE A 486 -6.13 6.70 9.68
N HIS A 487 -6.20 7.91 10.25
CA HIS A 487 -5.07 8.57 10.90
C HIS A 487 -4.51 7.77 12.08
N MET A 488 -5.39 7.10 12.82
CA MET A 488 -5.03 6.20 13.90
C MET A 488 -4.74 4.78 13.39
N ALA A 489 -5.57 4.28 12.48
CA ALA A 489 -5.52 2.90 12.01
C ALA A 489 -4.21 2.56 11.27
N GLU A 490 -3.60 3.54 10.59
CA GLU A 490 -2.31 3.33 9.91
C GLU A 490 -1.16 3.04 10.91
N LYS A 491 -1.10 3.78 12.03
CA LYS A 491 -0.11 3.53 13.10
C LYS A 491 -0.37 2.21 13.80
N TYR A 492 -1.64 1.95 14.09
CA TYR A 492 -2.06 0.69 14.69
C TYR A 492 -1.69 -0.52 13.81
N ALA A 493 -1.86 -0.40 12.49
CA ALA A 493 -1.42 -1.43 11.54
C ALA A 493 0.09 -1.64 11.58
N PHE A 494 0.88 -0.57 11.67
CA PHE A 494 2.33 -0.66 11.83
C PHE A 494 2.71 -1.37 13.14
N TYR A 495 2.04 -1.04 14.26
CA TYR A 495 2.29 -1.70 15.54
C TYR A 495 1.93 -3.19 15.51
N LEU A 496 0.80 -3.55 14.90
CA LEU A 496 0.43 -4.95 14.66
C LEU A 496 1.48 -5.69 13.83
N LEU A 497 2.01 -5.06 12.78
CA LEU A 497 3.06 -5.66 11.96
C LEU A 497 4.33 -5.91 12.78
N MET A 498 4.76 -4.94 13.60
CA MET A 498 5.95 -5.10 14.43
C MET A 498 5.75 -6.22 15.48
N SER A 499 4.56 -6.31 16.07
CA SER A 499 4.21 -7.42 16.95
C SER A 499 4.24 -8.78 16.23
N MET A 500 3.71 -8.87 15.01
CA MET A 500 3.80 -10.07 14.16
C MET A 500 5.25 -10.42 13.84
N ASP A 501 6.07 -9.44 13.43
CA ASP A 501 7.47 -9.64 13.04
C ASP A 501 8.37 -10.03 14.23
N SER A 502 8.01 -9.64 15.45
CA SER A 502 8.81 -9.98 16.64
C SER A 502 8.79 -11.48 16.99
N GLU A 503 7.72 -12.19 16.58
CA GLU A 503 7.40 -13.58 16.96
C GLU A 503 7.34 -13.79 18.49
N GLN A 504 7.03 -12.74 19.26
CA GLN A 504 6.96 -12.80 20.74
C GLN A 504 5.54 -12.88 21.31
N PHE A 505 4.53 -12.70 20.46
CA PHE A 505 3.13 -12.62 20.85
C PHE A 505 2.32 -13.76 20.21
N ASP A 506 1.15 -14.04 20.79
CA ASP A 506 0.22 -15.06 20.29
C ASP A 506 -0.30 -14.71 18.88
N GLU A 507 -0.03 -15.57 17.90
CA GLU A 507 -0.34 -15.36 16.48
C GLU A 507 -1.85 -15.27 16.21
N ASP A 508 -2.64 -16.11 16.89
CA ASP A 508 -4.10 -16.12 16.74
C ASP A 508 -4.70 -14.79 17.22
N SER A 509 -4.25 -14.29 18.37
CA SER A 509 -4.67 -12.98 18.91
C SER A 509 -4.31 -11.82 17.97
N LEU A 510 -3.11 -11.84 17.38
CA LEU A 510 -2.69 -10.82 16.39
C LEU A 510 -3.54 -10.88 15.12
N THR A 511 -3.87 -12.09 14.66
CA THR A 511 -4.73 -12.30 13.49
C THR A 511 -6.16 -11.80 13.73
N ASP A 512 -6.71 -12.02 14.93
CA ASP A 512 -8.01 -11.50 15.37
C ASP A 512 -8.04 -9.96 15.38
N MET A 513 -6.96 -9.32 15.85
CA MET A 513 -6.84 -7.87 15.85
C MET A 513 -6.71 -7.30 14.43
N ALA A 514 -5.95 -7.98 13.55
CA ALA A 514 -5.88 -7.63 12.14
C ALA A 514 -7.25 -7.76 11.43
N ALA A 515 -8.03 -8.78 11.77
CA ALA A 515 -9.39 -8.96 11.25
C ALA A 515 -10.31 -7.82 11.71
N SER A 516 -10.22 -7.44 12.99
CA SER A 516 -10.98 -6.33 13.57
C SER A 516 -10.62 -4.99 12.92
N LEU A 517 -9.32 -4.74 12.68
CA LEU A 517 -8.84 -3.57 11.94
C LEU A 517 -9.44 -3.49 10.53
N ARG A 518 -9.36 -4.59 9.76
CA ARG A 518 -10.00 -4.69 8.44
C ARG A 518 -11.49 -4.37 8.52
N ASP A 519 -12.21 -5.00 9.45
CA ASP A 519 -13.66 -4.88 9.53
C ASP A 519 -14.09 -3.44 9.86
N VAL A 520 -13.35 -2.74 10.72
CA VAL A 520 -13.54 -1.31 10.98
C VAL A 520 -13.35 -0.48 9.72
N LEU A 521 -12.23 -0.67 9.01
CA LEU A 521 -11.91 0.12 7.82
C LEU A 521 -12.94 -0.12 6.69
N CYS A 522 -13.35 -1.37 6.46
CA CYS A 522 -14.39 -1.71 5.48
C CYS A 522 -15.75 -1.08 5.80
N ARG A 523 -16.05 -0.80 7.08
CA ARG A 523 -17.33 -0.20 7.51
C ARG A 523 -17.33 1.32 7.40
N PHE A 524 -16.25 1.97 7.81
CA PHE A 524 -16.15 3.43 7.74
C PHE A 524 -15.79 3.93 6.35
N TYR A 525 -15.16 3.10 5.52
CA TYR A 525 -14.83 3.42 4.14
C TYR A 525 -15.52 2.42 3.22
N SER A 526 -16.41 2.90 2.35
CA SER A 526 -17.17 1.99 1.48
C SER A 526 -16.36 1.45 0.28
N THR A 527 -15.18 2.01 0.01
CA THR A 527 -14.30 1.63 -1.11
C THR A 527 -12.85 1.97 -0.79
N PRO A 528 -11.87 1.31 -1.44
CA PRO A 528 -10.45 1.68 -1.36
C PRO A 528 -10.20 3.16 -1.64
N LYS A 529 -10.87 3.69 -2.68
CA LYS A 529 -10.78 5.09 -3.07
C LYS A 529 -11.10 6.05 -1.92
N ARG A 530 -12.20 5.80 -1.20
CA ARG A 530 -12.61 6.65 -0.06
C ARG A 530 -11.65 6.57 1.12
N LEU A 531 -11.05 5.40 1.37
CA LEU A 531 -10.03 5.24 2.40
C LEU A 531 -8.78 6.06 2.05
N LEU A 532 -8.28 5.93 0.83
CA LEU A 532 -7.07 6.62 0.38
C LEU A 532 -7.26 8.14 0.28
N GLU A 533 -8.42 8.61 -0.19
CA GLU A 533 -8.78 10.04 -0.17
C GLU A 533 -8.83 10.60 1.26
N ALA A 534 -9.40 9.85 2.20
CA ALA A 534 -9.43 10.24 3.60
C ALA A 534 -8.01 10.29 4.18
N TRP A 535 -7.19 9.27 3.91
CA TRP A 535 -5.82 9.21 4.41
C TRP A 535 -4.98 10.38 3.90
N ALA A 536 -4.97 10.64 2.59
CA ALA A 536 -4.23 11.75 2.01
C ALA A 536 -4.69 13.10 2.57
N THR A 537 -5.99 13.24 2.88
CA THR A 537 -6.53 14.47 3.47
C THR A 537 -6.04 14.66 4.91
N TRP A 538 -6.08 13.60 5.73
CA TRP A 538 -5.65 13.67 7.13
C TRP A 538 -4.13 13.80 7.29
N ASP A 539 -3.33 13.10 6.47
CA ASP A 539 -1.86 13.23 6.42
C ASP A 539 -1.45 14.68 6.12
N ALA A 540 -2.08 15.32 5.13
CA ALA A 540 -1.80 16.71 4.78
C ALA A 540 -2.27 17.74 5.82
N LEU A 541 -3.23 17.37 6.69
CA LEU A 541 -3.80 18.26 7.70
C LEU A 541 -3.10 18.16 9.06
N LEU A 542 -2.57 16.98 9.38
CA LEU A 542 -1.91 16.66 10.64
C LEU A 542 -0.49 16.15 10.36
N PRO A 543 0.40 16.99 9.79
CA PRO A 543 1.77 16.58 9.52
C PRO A 543 2.49 16.27 10.83
N GLU A 544 3.24 15.18 10.86
CA GLU A 544 4.11 14.85 11.98
C GLU A 544 5.42 15.66 11.88
N PRO A 545 5.83 16.42 12.92
CA PRO A 545 6.94 17.37 12.83
C PRO A 545 8.27 16.79 12.33
N ASP A 546 8.53 15.51 12.64
CA ASP A 546 9.80 14.82 12.35
C ASP A 546 9.68 13.76 11.27
N GLN A 547 8.54 13.67 10.57
CA GLN A 547 8.34 12.67 9.52
C GLN A 547 7.95 13.33 8.19
N PRO A 548 8.44 12.78 7.06
CA PRO A 548 7.98 13.21 5.75
C PRO A 548 6.48 12.91 5.60
N SER A 549 5.77 13.81 4.94
CA SER A 549 4.38 13.56 4.54
C SER A 549 4.31 12.36 3.60
N LEU A 550 3.30 11.50 3.83
CA LEU A 550 3.03 10.32 3.01
C LEU A 550 2.09 10.63 1.83
N THR A 551 1.82 11.92 1.56
CA THR A 551 0.82 12.33 0.58
C THR A 551 1.12 11.82 -0.83
N TYR A 552 2.39 11.73 -1.25
CA TYR A 552 2.75 11.21 -2.58
C TYR A 552 2.52 9.70 -2.67
N GLU A 553 2.92 8.96 -1.63
CA GLU A 553 2.75 7.51 -1.47
C GLU A 553 1.27 7.14 -1.50
N ILE A 554 0.45 7.82 -0.71
CA ILE A 554 -1.01 7.57 -0.63
C ILE A 554 -1.69 7.90 -1.96
N ARG A 555 -1.32 9.01 -2.61
CA ARG A 555 -1.88 9.39 -3.92
C ARG A 555 -1.50 8.43 -5.02
N TRP A 556 -0.27 7.91 -5.00
CA TRP A 556 0.12 6.85 -5.92
C TRP A 556 -0.81 5.65 -5.81
N HIS A 557 -1.11 5.22 -4.58
CA HIS A 557 -2.05 4.12 -4.33
C HIS A 557 -3.49 4.40 -4.79
N LEU A 558 -3.88 5.67 -4.89
CA LEU A 558 -5.18 6.10 -5.39
C LEU A 558 -5.27 6.05 -6.92
N ASP A 559 -4.16 6.34 -7.60
CA ASP A 559 -4.10 6.59 -9.03
C ASP A 559 -3.62 5.35 -9.84
N ASP A 560 -2.72 4.53 -9.29
CA ASP A 560 -2.19 3.34 -9.99
C ASP A 560 -3.18 2.17 -9.93
N PRO A 561 -3.60 1.60 -11.08
CA PRO A 561 -4.56 0.50 -11.10
C PRO A 561 -4.01 -0.81 -10.50
N GLY A 562 -2.68 -0.96 -10.41
CA GLY A 562 -2.03 -2.10 -9.79
C GLY A 562 -2.00 -2.02 -8.26
N SER A 563 -2.17 -0.83 -7.67
CA SER A 563 -2.17 -0.60 -6.22
C SER A 563 -2.86 -1.71 -5.41
N LEU A 564 -2.16 -2.22 -4.38
CA LEU A 564 -2.62 -3.29 -3.49
C LEU A 564 -4.04 -3.06 -2.97
N PHE A 565 -4.39 -1.81 -2.65
CA PHE A 565 -5.69 -1.44 -2.08
C PHE A 565 -6.88 -1.80 -2.99
N HIS A 566 -6.69 -1.82 -4.31
CA HIS A 566 -7.74 -2.23 -5.27
C HIS A 566 -8.00 -3.74 -5.27
N TRP A 567 -7.07 -4.51 -4.71
CA TRP A 567 -7.05 -5.97 -4.73
C TRP A 567 -7.18 -6.59 -3.34
N LEU A 568 -7.40 -5.77 -2.31
CA LEU A 568 -7.82 -6.25 -0.99
C LEU A 568 -9.26 -6.76 -1.03
N GLU A 569 -9.57 -7.76 -0.21
CA GLU A 569 -10.96 -8.18 -0.03
C GLU A 569 -11.72 -7.13 0.81
N TRP A 570 -12.61 -6.38 0.15
CA TRP A 570 -13.43 -5.34 0.77
C TRP A 570 -14.73 -5.91 1.32
N ARG A 571 -14.64 -6.73 2.37
CA ARG A 571 -15.80 -7.30 3.08
C ARG A 571 -15.68 -7.03 4.58
N SER A 572 -16.82 -6.74 5.21
CA SER A 572 -16.91 -6.61 6.66
C SER A 572 -17.57 -7.86 7.25
N GLY A 573 -16.92 -8.47 8.26
CA GLY A 573 -17.53 -9.50 9.10
C GLY A 573 -18.46 -8.92 10.17
N ASP A 574 -18.62 -9.66 11.28
CA ASP A 574 -19.31 -9.18 12.48
C ASP A 574 -18.59 -7.96 13.06
N TRP A 575 -19.34 -7.01 13.63
CA TRP A 575 -18.75 -5.79 14.14
C TRP A 575 -17.88 -6.08 15.37
N ARG A 576 -16.57 -5.86 15.23
CA ARG A 576 -15.61 -5.90 16.32
C ARG A 576 -14.51 -4.87 16.05
N GLU A 577 -14.36 -3.92 16.96
CA GLU A 577 -13.19 -3.05 16.95
C GLU A 577 -12.00 -3.75 17.62
N PRO A 578 -10.75 -3.38 17.28
CA PRO A 578 -9.58 -3.86 18.01
C PRO A 578 -9.68 -3.57 19.51
N GLY A 579 -10.17 -2.39 19.89
CA GLY A 579 -10.33 -1.94 21.27
C GLY A 579 -11.74 -1.52 21.66
N GLU A 580 -11.94 -1.28 22.96
CA GLU A 580 -13.21 -0.75 23.48
C GLU A 580 -13.38 0.72 23.10
N ARG A 581 -14.53 1.04 22.49
CA ARG A 581 -14.90 2.43 22.18
C ARG A 581 -15.63 3.05 23.39
N PRO A 582 -15.12 4.13 24.01
CA PRO A 582 -15.83 4.81 25.08
C PRO A 582 -17.16 5.39 24.59
N SER A 583 -18.14 5.52 25.49
CA SER A 583 -19.29 6.38 25.23
C SER A 583 -18.88 7.85 25.26
N LEU A 584 -19.67 8.71 24.62
CA LEU A 584 -19.41 10.16 24.67
C LEU A 584 -19.39 10.69 26.10
N MET A 585 -20.28 10.18 26.97
CA MET A 585 -20.32 10.56 28.39
C MET A 585 -19.06 10.11 29.13
N HIS A 586 -18.62 8.85 28.96
CA HIS A 586 -17.40 8.36 29.61
C HIS A 586 -16.17 9.12 29.12
N PHE A 587 -16.08 9.43 27.84
CA PHE A 587 -14.98 10.23 27.30
C PHE A 587 -15.00 11.68 27.80
N THR A 588 -16.19 12.26 27.97
CA THR A 588 -16.37 13.59 28.59
C THR A 588 -15.95 13.59 30.06
N ALA A 589 -16.31 12.54 30.80
CA ALA A 589 -15.91 12.37 32.20
C ALA A 589 -14.39 12.18 32.35
N LEU A 590 -13.77 11.33 31.51
CA LEU A 590 -12.31 11.19 31.44
C LEU A 590 -11.62 12.53 31.17
N SER A 591 -12.24 13.38 30.35
CA SER A 591 -11.70 14.69 29.98
C SER A 591 -11.70 15.71 31.12
N LEU A 592 -12.34 15.44 32.26
CA LEU A 592 -12.28 16.29 33.44
C LEU A 592 -10.88 16.36 34.07
N VAL A 593 -10.02 15.38 33.79
CA VAL A 593 -8.61 15.36 34.25
C VAL A 593 -7.77 16.51 33.68
N GLY A 594 -8.13 17.01 32.51
CA GLY A 594 -7.25 17.88 31.73
C GLY A 594 -7.09 19.28 32.33
N PRO A 595 -5.93 19.94 32.11
CA PRO A 595 -4.73 19.45 31.46
C PRO A 595 -3.67 18.96 32.48
N LEU A 596 -4.06 18.25 33.55
CA LEU A 596 -3.09 17.65 34.47
C LEU A 596 -2.27 16.55 33.78
N ASN A 597 -2.92 15.80 32.88
CA ASN A 597 -2.31 14.77 32.05
C ASN A 597 -2.68 14.95 30.58
N THR A 598 -1.98 14.21 29.71
CA THR A 598 -2.35 14.09 28.30
C THR A 598 -3.76 13.51 28.17
N ALA A 599 -4.47 13.88 27.10
CA ALA A 599 -5.83 13.38 26.87
C ALA A 599 -5.90 11.85 26.82
N ALA A 600 -6.78 11.26 27.63
CA ALA A 600 -7.07 9.83 27.63
C ALA A 600 -7.99 9.45 26.46
N TRP A 601 -7.41 9.14 25.30
CA TRP A 601 -8.13 8.84 24.06
C TRP A 601 -8.77 7.44 24.00
N SER A 602 -8.54 6.60 25.01
CA SER A 602 -9.09 5.26 25.16
C SER A 602 -9.54 5.03 26.61
N LEU A 603 -10.38 4.02 26.84
CA LEU A 603 -10.74 3.62 28.20
C LEU A 603 -9.52 2.97 28.87
N PRO A 604 -9.12 3.41 30.08
CA PRO A 604 -8.00 2.80 30.78
C PRO A 604 -8.24 1.31 31.03
N GLN A 605 -7.18 0.53 30.80
CA GLN A 605 -7.15 -0.92 31.03
C GLN A 605 -6.09 -1.24 32.09
N PRO A 606 -6.15 -2.42 32.74
CA PRO A 606 -5.08 -2.86 33.62
C PRO A 606 -3.78 -2.93 32.83
N GLU A 607 -2.75 -2.28 33.35
CA GLU A 607 -1.41 -2.33 32.80
C GLU A 607 -0.64 -3.53 33.37
N SER A 608 0.56 -3.74 32.85
CA SER A 608 1.46 -4.78 33.33
C SER A 608 2.04 -4.47 34.71
N ASP A 609 2.61 -5.47 35.38
CA ASP A 609 3.32 -5.25 36.65
C ASP A 609 4.48 -4.24 36.51
N ARG A 610 5.09 -4.15 35.31
CA ARG A 610 6.17 -3.19 35.00
C ARG A 610 5.64 -1.77 34.99
N GLU A 611 4.61 -1.51 34.21
CA GLU A 611 3.96 -0.18 34.14
C GLU A 611 3.32 0.20 35.47
N GLY A 612 2.73 -0.78 36.15
CA GLY A 612 2.15 -0.61 37.47
C GLY A 612 3.17 -0.12 38.50
N ALA A 613 4.45 -0.49 38.41
CA ALA A 613 5.48 0.00 39.32
C ALA A 613 5.67 1.52 39.23
N SER A 614 5.71 2.08 38.01
CA SER A 614 5.82 3.53 37.79
C SER A 614 4.58 4.27 38.31
N ILE A 615 3.40 3.69 38.11
CA ILE A 615 2.14 4.26 38.63
C ILE A 615 2.14 4.23 40.17
N LEU A 616 2.58 3.13 40.79
CA LEU A 616 2.71 3.01 42.25
C LEU A 616 3.68 4.04 42.83
N GLU A 617 4.85 4.23 42.21
CA GLU A 617 5.83 5.24 42.64
C GLU A 617 5.25 6.65 42.56
N TRP A 618 4.51 6.97 41.49
CA TRP A 618 3.84 8.26 41.35
C TRP A 618 2.77 8.47 42.43
N ILE A 619 1.89 7.49 42.64
CA ILE A 619 0.83 7.56 43.65
C ILE A 619 1.42 7.70 45.06
N ASP A 620 2.45 6.91 45.38
CA ASP A 620 3.15 6.98 46.66
C ASP A 620 3.80 8.36 46.86
N GLY A 621 4.56 8.83 45.86
CA GLY A 621 5.29 10.10 45.93
C GLY A 621 4.39 11.34 46.02
N HIS A 622 3.21 11.34 45.38
CA HIS A 622 2.32 12.51 45.32
C HIS A 622 1.19 12.49 46.36
N TYR A 623 0.68 11.30 46.70
CA TYR A 623 -0.51 11.16 47.55
C TYR A 623 -0.27 10.27 48.78
N GLY A 624 0.85 9.54 48.85
CA GLY A 624 1.15 8.63 49.96
C GLY A 624 0.16 7.47 50.09
N LEU A 625 -0.39 6.99 48.96
CA LEU A 625 -1.36 5.89 48.94
C LEU A 625 -0.64 4.59 48.57
N HIS A 626 -0.87 3.53 49.34
CA HIS A 626 -0.15 2.26 49.21
C HIS A 626 -1.08 1.08 48.89
N SER A 627 -2.39 1.30 48.81
CA SER A 627 -3.36 0.23 48.57
C SER A 627 -4.62 0.67 47.83
N ALA A 628 -5.32 -0.31 47.24
CA ALA A 628 -6.60 -0.11 46.58
C ALA A 628 -7.65 0.56 47.49
N THR A 629 -7.71 0.14 48.77
CA THR A 629 -8.65 0.71 49.75
C THR A 629 -8.36 2.20 49.99
N GLU A 630 -7.10 2.54 50.23
CA GLU A 630 -6.68 3.93 50.45
C GLU A 630 -6.98 4.81 49.24
N LEU A 631 -6.70 4.31 48.01
CA LEU A 631 -7.03 5.03 46.79
C LEU A 631 -8.53 5.25 46.62
N ILE A 632 -9.34 4.21 46.83
CA ILE A 632 -10.80 4.30 46.70
C ILE A 632 -11.38 5.29 47.72
N ASP A 633 -10.90 5.24 48.96
CA ASP A 633 -11.36 6.14 50.02
C ASP A 633 -10.93 7.58 49.74
N PHE A 634 -9.72 7.80 49.21
CA PHE A 634 -9.25 9.13 48.84
C PHE A 634 -9.99 9.71 47.64
N VAL A 635 -10.27 8.91 46.60
CA VAL A 635 -11.11 9.33 45.47
C VAL A 635 -12.52 9.71 45.95
N ARG A 636 -13.13 8.92 46.86
CA ARG A 636 -14.42 9.28 47.46
C ARG A 636 -14.36 10.57 48.27
N PHE A 637 -13.28 10.76 49.04
CA PHE A 637 -13.04 12.01 49.76
C PHE A 637 -12.99 13.21 48.80
N LEU A 638 -12.27 13.13 47.68
CA LEU A 638 -12.21 14.20 46.68
C LEU A 638 -13.59 14.52 46.08
N LEU A 639 -14.39 13.50 45.79
CA LEU A 639 -15.74 13.67 45.25
C LEU A 639 -16.70 14.30 46.27
N ASP A 640 -16.64 13.89 47.54
CA ASP A 640 -17.58 14.33 48.57
C ASP A 640 -17.20 15.66 49.23
N ALA A 641 -15.93 15.84 49.57
CA ALA A 641 -15.41 16.99 50.32
C ALA A 641 -14.24 17.68 49.61
N GLY A 642 -13.16 16.95 49.35
CA GLY A 642 -11.97 17.40 48.63
C GLY A 642 -11.14 18.48 49.31
N ASP A 643 -10.07 18.89 48.64
CA ASP A 643 -9.19 19.98 49.07
C ASP A 643 -9.96 21.31 49.14
N ARG A 644 -10.99 21.48 48.29
CA ARG A 644 -11.89 22.65 48.33
C ARG A 644 -12.47 22.89 49.73
N GLN A 645 -12.72 21.84 50.51
CA GLN A 645 -13.25 21.98 51.87
C GLN A 645 -12.20 22.61 52.81
N GLU A 646 -10.92 22.29 52.63
CA GLU A 646 -9.83 22.95 53.37
C GLU A 646 -9.85 24.47 53.10
N TYR A 647 -9.97 24.87 51.84
CA TYR A 647 -10.12 26.28 51.47
C TYR A 647 -11.35 26.91 52.15
N GLN A 648 -12.52 26.28 52.03
CA GLN A 648 -13.78 26.80 52.56
C GLN A 648 -13.78 26.99 54.08
N ILE A 649 -13.11 26.12 54.82
CA ILE A 649 -13.07 26.16 56.28
C ILE A 649 -11.95 27.07 56.79
N ASN A 650 -10.75 26.94 56.24
CA ASN A 650 -9.54 27.56 56.82
C ASN A 650 -9.22 28.93 56.22
N TYR A 651 -9.62 29.17 54.97
CA TYR A 651 -9.16 30.33 54.19
C TYR A 651 -10.29 31.28 53.78
N ALA A 652 -11.40 30.74 53.27
CA ALA A 652 -12.56 31.54 52.84
C ALA A 652 -13.10 32.50 53.92
N PRO A 653 -13.12 32.18 55.23
CA PRO A 653 -13.59 33.12 56.25
C PRO A 653 -12.77 34.42 56.35
N TYR A 654 -11.49 34.40 55.92
CA TYR A 654 -10.64 35.60 55.91
C TYR A 654 -11.08 36.63 54.87
N THR A 655 -11.77 36.21 53.80
CA THR A 655 -12.34 37.12 52.79
C THR A 655 -13.38 38.08 53.39
N LEU A 656 -13.99 37.70 54.52
CA LEU A 656 -14.98 38.51 55.24
C LEU A 656 -14.36 39.42 56.31
N ASN A 657 -13.07 39.26 56.63
CA ASN A 657 -12.40 40.00 57.70
C ASN A 657 -10.91 40.24 57.41
N SER A 658 -10.63 41.29 56.64
CA SER A 658 -9.27 41.70 56.27
C SER A 658 -8.38 42.09 57.46
N ALA A 659 -8.96 42.62 58.54
CA ALA A 659 -8.20 42.94 59.74
C ALA A 659 -7.64 41.68 60.41
N ARG A 660 -8.45 40.61 60.49
CA ARG A 660 -8.00 39.31 61.01
C ARG A 660 -6.93 38.70 60.11
N LEU A 661 -7.13 38.73 58.79
CA LEU A 661 -6.17 38.21 57.81
C LEU A 661 -4.80 38.88 57.94
N ASN A 662 -4.77 40.21 57.97
CA ASN A 662 -3.53 40.97 58.09
C ASN A 662 -2.83 40.72 59.44
N SER A 663 -3.59 40.49 60.52
CA SER A 663 -3.03 40.16 61.83
C SER A 663 -2.38 38.77 61.85
N GLU A 664 -3.00 37.79 61.18
CA GLU A 664 -2.47 36.42 61.08
C GLU A 664 -1.16 36.41 60.27
N ILE A 665 -1.16 37.06 59.10
CA ILE A 665 0.02 37.23 58.24
C ILE A 665 1.16 37.88 59.03
N ALA A 666 0.90 39.01 59.72
CA ALA A 666 1.92 39.70 60.50
C ALA A 666 2.48 38.85 61.65
N THR A 667 1.66 37.95 62.22
CA THR A 667 2.08 37.04 63.28
C THR A 667 3.07 36.02 62.73
N LEU A 668 2.73 35.38 61.60
CA LEU A 668 3.57 34.39 60.93
C LEU A 668 4.88 35.01 60.41
N GLU A 669 4.83 36.19 59.78
CA GLU A 669 6.01 36.92 59.30
C GLU A 669 6.98 37.33 60.43
N SER A 670 6.49 37.48 61.66
CA SER A 670 7.30 37.89 62.81
C SER A 670 8.06 36.75 63.51
N GLY A 671 7.75 35.49 63.19
CA GLY A 671 8.34 34.29 63.79
C GLY A 671 9.24 33.49 62.83
N GLU A 672 9.94 32.49 63.36
CA GLU A 672 10.59 31.47 62.51
C GLU A 672 9.53 30.50 61.99
N CYS A 673 9.14 30.61 60.71
CA CYS A 673 8.21 29.67 60.09
C CYS A 673 8.88 28.34 59.77
N ASN A 674 8.31 27.25 60.30
CA ASN A 674 8.54 25.92 59.73
C ASN A 674 7.91 25.79 58.34
N GLU A 675 8.07 24.65 57.67
CA GLU A 675 7.60 24.45 56.30
C GLU A 675 6.06 24.52 56.17
N GLU A 676 5.32 23.92 57.10
CA GLU A 676 3.85 23.98 57.12
C GLU A 676 3.34 25.40 57.37
N GLU A 677 3.94 26.12 58.31
CA GLU A 677 3.62 27.52 58.61
C GLU A 677 3.95 28.44 57.43
N ARG A 678 5.02 28.14 56.69
CA ARG A 678 5.37 28.87 55.46
C ARG A 678 4.33 28.63 54.37
N ASN A 679 3.95 27.38 54.11
CA ASN A 679 2.89 27.06 53.15
C ASN A 679 1.55 27.71 53.55
N HIS A 680 1.23 27.73 54.84
CA HIS A 680 0.05 28.42 55.36
C HIS A 680 0.11 29.94 55.13
N LEU A 681 1.25 30.57 55.47
CA LEU A 681 1.48 32.00 55.22
C LEU A 681 1.28 32.33 53.73
N GLU A 682 1.86 31.55 52.83
CA GLU A 682 1.75 31.76 51.39
C GLU A 682 0.29 31.63 50.91
N ARG A 683 -0.46 30.65 51.41
CA ARG A 683 -1.91 30.54 51.14
C ARG A 683 -2.69 31.75 51.66
N LEU A 684 -2.35 32.29 52.84
CA LEU A 684 -2.97 33.52 53.35
C LEU A 684 -2.63 34.75 52.49
N LEU A 685 -1.40 34.85 51.99
CA LEU A 685 -1.00 35.90 51.04
C LEU A 685 -1.81 35.79 49.74
N ARG A 686 -1.99 34.58 49.22
CA ARG A 686 -2.84 34.31 48.04
C ARG A 686 -4.29 34.74 48.29
N VAL A 687 -4.86 34.46 49.46
CA VAL A 687 -6.22 34.93 49.84
C VAL A 687 -6.27 36.45 49.91
N ARG A 688 -5.27 37.10 50.53
CA ARG A 688 -5.22 38.56 50.68
C ARG A 688 -5.21 39.25 49.32
N ASP A 689 -4.39 38.72 48.41
CA ASP A 689 -4.16 39.31 47.10
C ASP A 689 -5.15 38.80 46.04
N ASN A 690 -6.05 37.87 46.43
CA ASN A 690 -6.97 37.15 45.55
C ASN A 690 -6.26 36.57 44.32
N ALA A 691 -5.10 35.95 44.57
CA ALA A 691 -4.25 35.40 43.53
C ALA A 691 -5.04 34.41 42.68
N ASP A 692 -4.95 34.57 41.36
CA ASP A 692 -5.65 33.72 40.38
C ASP A 692 -7.17 33.60 40.61
N GLN A 693 -7.78 34.60 41.25
CA GLN A 693 -9.21 34.66 41.59
C GLN A 693 -9.66 33.58 42.59
N CYS A 694 -8.75 33.09 43.44
CA CYS A 694 -9.03 32.03 44.40
C CYS A 694 -10.22 32.29 45.34
N ASN A 695 -10.60 33.56 45.56
CA ASN A 695 -11.76 33.92 46.39
C ASN A 695 -13.08 34.01 45.62
N ASP A 696 -13.02 34.09 44.28
CA ASP A 696 -14.17 34.38 43.43
C ASP A 696 -14.66 33.16 42.63
N VAL A 697 -13.87 32.09 42.57
CA VAL A 697 -14.18 30.88 41.78
C VAL A 697 -14.30 29.64 42.67
N ASP A 698 -15.14 28.70 42.26
CA ASP A 698 -15.23 27.39 42.88
C ASP A 698 -14.03 26.52 42.46
N MET A 699 -13.34 25.93 43.44
CA MET A 699 -12.19 25.05 43.22
C MET A 699 -12.56 23.56 43.11
N CYS A 700 -13.84 23.18 43.08
CA CYS A 700 -14.29 21.80 42.90
C CYS A 700 -13.65 21.08 41.68
N ALA A 701 -13.36 21.79 40.59
CA ALA A 701 -12.70 21.27 39.41
C ALA A 701 -11.29 20.71 39.70
N TRP A 702 -10.58 21.25 40.70
CA TRP A 702 -9.30 20.70 41.16
C TRP A 702 -9.46 19.31 41.77
N ASP A 703 -10.45 19.13 42.66
CA ASP A 703 -10.74 17.83 43.25
C ASP A 703 -11.23 16.83 42.21
N LEU A 704 -12.10 17.27 41.28
CA LEU A 704 -12.63 16.41 40.21
C LEU A 704 -11.54 15.93 39.26
N ALA A 705 -10.62 16.81 38.88
CA ALA A 705 -9.50 16.44 38.01
C ALA A 705 -8.59 15.41 38.67
N GLN A 706 -8.21 15.62 39.94
CA GLN A 706 -7.42 14.65 40.72
C GLN A 706 -8.18 13.32 40.92
N ALA A 707 -9.47 13.37 41.24
CA ALA A 707 -10.29 12.18 41.44
C ALA A 707 -10.37 11.32 40.18
N VAL A 708 -10.53 11.93 39.01
CA VAL A 708 -10.52 11.23 37.73
C VAL A 708 -9.14 10.67 37.42
N ASP A 709 -8.07 11.42 37.69
CA ASP A 709 -6.69 10.96 37.48
C ASP A 709 -6.35 9.71 38.30
N LEU A 710 -6.66 9.77 39.59
CA LEU A 710 -6.50 8.64 40.51
C LEU A 710 -7.41 7.46 40.16
N ALA A 711 -8.62 7.72 39.64
CA ALA A 711 -9.48 6.66 39.16
C ALA A 711 -8.88 5.96 37.92
N ILE A 712 -8.25 6.71 37.01
CA ILE A 712 -7.50 6.16 35.85
C ILE A 712 -6.35 5.29 36.36
N ALA A 713 -5.53 5.81 37.27
CA ALA A 713 -4.40 5.07 37.85
C ALA A 713 -4.85 3.82 38.61
N GLY A 714 -5.92 3.92 39.40
CA GLY A 714 -6.52 2.78 40.09
C GLY A 714 -7.06 1.72 39.12
N ARG A 715 -7.60 2.14 37.96
CA ARG A 715 -8.03 1.22 36.89
C ARG A 715 -6.83 0.52 36.23
N GLN A 716 -5.74 1.24 36.00
CA GLN A 716 -4.49 0.73 35.42
C GLN A 716 -3.75 -0.23 36.38
N LEU A 717 -3.80 0.01 37.68
CA LEU A 717 -3.25 -0.92 38.68
C LEU A 717 -4.13 -2.16 38.93
N GLY A 718 -5.30 -2.24 38.30
CA GLY A 718 -6.30 -3.27 38.60
C GLY A 718 -6.92 -3.16 39.99
N TRP A 719 -6.74 -2.02 40.69
CA TRP A 719 -7.32 -1.71 42.00
C TRP A 719 -8.80 -1.32 41.90
N LEU A 720 -9.21 -0.80 40.75
CA LEU A 720 -10.60 -0.49 40.40
C LEU A 720 -11.10 -1.42 39.30
N ALA A 721 -12.20 -2.14 39.58
CA ALA A 721 -12.92 -2.88 38.56
C ALA A 721 -13.58 -1.91 37.56
N GLN A 722 -13.79 -2.36 36.33
CA GLN A 722 -14.36 -1.52 35.26
C GLN A 722 -15.70 -0.88 35.66
N GLN A 723 -16.61 -1.64 36.29
CA GLN A 723 -17.91 -1.12 36.69
C GLN A 723 -17.80 0.01 37.74
N ASP A 724 -16.93 -0.16 38.74
CA ASP A 724 -16.72 0.85 39.78
C ASP A 724 -16.03 2.10 39.23
N PHE A 725 -15.07 1.91 38.32
CA PHE A 725 -14.42 3.00 37.60
C PHE A 725 -15.44 3.84 36.81
N LEU A 726 -16.32 3.20 36.02
CA LEU A 726 -17.35 3.92 35.28
C LEU A 726 -18.33 4.66 36.20
N ALA A 727 -18.71 4.06 37.34
CA ALA A 727 -19.57 4.73 38.32
C ALA A 727 -18.91 5.98 38.94
N LEU A 728 -17.60 5.95 39.19
CA LEU A 728 -16.84 7.12 39.64
C LEU A 728 -16.79 8.22 38.58
N LEU A 729 -16.58 7.85 37.31
CA LEU A 729 -16.63 8.80 36.19
C LEU A 729 -18.01 9.45 36.04
N GLU A 730 -19.09 8.66 36.13
CA GLU A 730 -20.46 9.16 36.11
C GLU A 730 -20.73 10.14 37.25
N ARG A 731 -20.21 9.85 38.45
CA ARG A 731 -20.32 10.73 39.61
C ARG A 731 -19.56 12.04 39.42
N ALA A 732 -18.32 11.98 38.93
CA ALA A 732 -17.51 13.16 38.64
C ALA A 732 -18.17 14.03 37.55
N HIS A 733 -18.70 13.41 36.50
CA HIS A 733 -19.47 14.07 35.45
C HIS A 733 -20.70 14.80 36.00
N GLN A 734 -21.46 14.16 36.89
CA GLN A 734 -22.61 14.80 37.54
C GLN A 734 -22.17 16.02 38.38
N LEU A 735 -21.14 15.86 39.22
CA LEU A 735 -20.65 16.96 40.06
C LEU A 735 -20.14 18.15 39.24
N ALA A 736 -19.41 17.90 38.15
CA ALA A 736 -19.01 18.95 37.22
C ALA A 736 -20.21 19.74 36.69
N SER A 737 -21.30 19.06 36.31
CA SER A 737 -22.53 19.70 35.83
C SER A 737 -23.30 20.50 36.89
N GLU A 738 -23.13 20.16 38.16
CA GLU A 738 -23.77 20.86 39.29
C GLU A 738 -23.03 22.15 39.67
N HIS A 739 -21.69 22.15 39.52
CA HIS A 739 -20.82 23.24 39.98
C HIS A 739 -20.46 24.27 38.89
N TYR A 740 -20.47 23.87 37.61
CA TYR A 740 -19.98 24.73 36.52
C TYR A 740 -20.96 24.77 35.34
N ALA A 741 -21.02 25.91 34.63
CA ALA A 741 -21.87 26.05 33.45
C ALA A 741 -21.16 25.67 32.13
N GLY A 742 -19.85 25.46 32.15
CA GLY A 742 -19.08 25.15 30.95
C GLY A 742 -17.57 25.02 31.17
N TRP A 743 -16.86 24.56 30.13
CA TRP A 743 -15.41 24.33 30.17
C TRP A 743 -14.57 25.53 30.59
N GLN A 744 -14.98 26.77 30.25
CA GLN A 744 -14.23 27.96 30.67
C GLN A 744 -14.28 28.22 32.18
N GLU A 745 -15.42 27.95 32.82
CA GLU A 745 -15.56 28.10 34.27
C GLU A 745 -14.85 26.96 34.98
N TYR A 746 -15.00 25.73 34.47
CA TYR A 746 -14.26 24.57 34.96
C TYR A 746 -12.74 24.81 34.93
N ALA A 747 -12.23 25.32 33.80
CA ALA A 747 -10.82 25.66 33.63
C ALA A 747 -10.31 26.71 34.64
N ARG A 748 -11.14 27.72 34.97
CA ARG A 748 -10.81 28.72 36.00
C ARG A 748 -10.77 28.11 37.39
N GLY A 749 -11.76 27.30 37.73
CA GLY A 749 -11.78 26.58 39.00
C GLY A 749 -10.57 25.65 39.16
N LEU A 750 -10.22 24.93 38.09
CA LEU A 750 -9.07 24.04 38.07
C LEU A 750 -7.75 24.81 38.23
N TYR A 751 -7.57 25.89 37.47
CA TYR A 751 -6.39 26.74 37.56
C TYR A 751 -6.23 27.40 38.94
N ALA A 752 -7.32 27.90 39.52
CA ALA A 752 -7.31 28.49 40.84
C ALA A 752 -6.97 27.46 41.92
N GLY A 753 -7.55 26.26 41.87
CA GLY A 753 -7.21 25.17 42.80
C GLY A 753 -5.76 24.73 42.66
N PHE A 754 -5.28 24.49 41.43
CA PHE A 754 -3.88 24.14 41.17
C PHE A 754 -2.92 25.20 41.72
N SER A 755 -3.18 26.48 41.46
CA SER A 755 -2.37 27.60 41.97
C SER A 755 -2.41 27.74 43.49
N PHE A 756 -3.57 27.48 44.10
CA PHE A 756 -3.79 27.63 45.53
C PHE A 756 -3.19 26.49 46.37
N PHE A 757 -3.31 25.25 45.91
CA PHE A 757 -2.85 24.09 46.68
C PHE A 757 -1.39 23.72 46.42
N MET A 758 -0.82 24.11 45.27
CA MET A 758 0.61 23.93 44.98
C MET A 758 1.49 24.62 46.02
N GLY A 759 2.47 23.87 46.54
CA GLY A 759 3.49 24.37 47.47
C GLY A 759 4.43 25.39 46.83
N GLU A 760 5.11 26.20 47.63
CA GLU A 760 6.08 27.16 47.10
C GLU A 760 7.40 26.48 46.73
N THR A 761 7.70 26.47 45.43
CA THR A 761 8.96 26.00 44.86
C THR A 761 9.53 27.05 43.91
N PRO A 762 10.86 27.08 43.68
CA PRO A 762 11.47 27.97 42.69
C PRO A 762 10.85 27.85 41.28
N GLU A 763 10.28 26.69 40.95
CA GLU A 763 9.69 26.37 39.65
C GLU A 763 8.19 26.73 39.54
N ARG A 764 7.53 27.14 40.63
CA ARG A 764 6.08 27.40 40.67
C ARG A 764 5.56 28.26 39.52
N GLU A 765 6.19 29.41 39.27
CA GLU A 765 5.77 30.33 38.20
C GLU A 765 5.90 29.70 36.81
N ALA A 766 6.90 28.84 36.60
CA ALA A 766 7.08 28.11 35.35
C ALA A 766 5.96 27.05 35.18
N PHE A 767 5.60 26.33 36.25
CA PHE A 767 4.48 25.40 36.23
C PHE A 767 3.16 26.08 35.93
N LEU A 768 2.86 27.21 36.59
CA LEU A 768 1.65 27.98 36.31
C LEU A 768 1.62 28.53 34.89
N ALA A 769 2.75 29.00 34.36
CA ALA A 769 2.84 29.47 32.98
C ALA A 769 2.56 28.34 31.98
N SER A 770 3.15 27.16 32.20
CA SER A 770 2.91 25.96 31.38
C SER A 770 1.44 25.52 31.46
N PHE A 771 0.87 25.50 32.67
CA PHE A 771 -0.53 25.11 32.88
C PHE A 771 -1.50 26.07 32.20
N ARG A 772 -1.25 27.40 32.24
CA ARG A 772 -2.03 28.38 31.46
C ARG A 772 -1.96 28.12 29.97
N GLN A 773 -0.78 27.82 29.43
CA GLN A 773 -0.63 27.49 28.00
C GLN A 773 -1.41 26.23 27.62
N ALA A 774 -1.36 25.20 28.47
CA ALA A 774 -2.14 23.98 28.27
C ALA A 774 -3.66 24.27 28.30
N LEU A 775 -4.15 25.09 29.24
CA LEU A 775 -5.55 25.50 29.30
C LEU A 775 -6.00 26.29 28.06
N VAL A 776 -5.14 27.18 27.52
CA VAL A 776 -5.39 27.85 26.23
C VAL A 776 -5.59 26.80 25.13
N ALA A 777 -4.70 25.82 25.04
CA ALA A 777 -4.72 24.81 23.99
C ALA A 777 -5.94 23.87 24.11
N TRP A 778 -6.29 23.43 25.31
CA TRP A 778 -7.47 22.58 25.57
C TRP A 778 -8.79 23.30 25.27
N LEU A 779 -8.92 24.58 25.66
CA LEU A 779 -10.13 25.36 25.40
C LEU A 779 -10.30 25.74 23.94
N SER A 780 -9.19 25.99 23.23
CA SER A 780 -9.22 26.43 21.83
C SER A 780 -9.16 25.29 20.83
N GLY A 781 -8.64 24.12 21.19
CA GLY A 781 -8.34 23.02 20.27
C GLY A 781 -7.20 23.36 19.30
N ALA A 782 -6.26 24.20 19.74
CA ALA A 782 -5.13 24.65 18.94
C ALA A 782 -3.82 24.44 19.72
N PRO A 783 -2.92 23.52 19.27
CA PRO A 783 -3.05 22.68 18.06
C PRO A 783 -4.17 21.62 18.16
N PRO A 784 -4.61 21.03 17.02
CA PRO A 784 -5.75 20.11 16.94
C PRO A 784 -5.78 18.92 17.90
N LEU A 785 -4.64 18.45 18.38
CA LEU A 785 -4.56 17.28 19.27
C LEU A 785 -4.17 17.66 20.71
N ALA A 786 -4.22 18.96 21.05
CA ALA A 786 -3.79 19.45 22.36
C ALA A 786 -4.67 18.97 23.52
N GLY A 787 -5.98 18.80 23.29
CA GLY A 787 -6.93 18.44 24.33
C GLY A 787 -8.35 18.30 23.82
N THR A 788 -9.22 17.68 24.63
CA THR A 788 -10.51 17.17 24.18
C THR A 788 -11.66 18.17 24.29
N TRP A 789 -11.56 19.17 25.18
CA TRP A 789 -12.67 20.09 25.51
C TRP A 789 -13.22 20.87 24.32
N ALA A 790 -12.38 21.13 23.31
CA ALA A 790 -12.77 21.83 22.10
C ALA A 790 -13.82 21.08 21.26
N SER A 791 -13.89 19.76 21.39
CA SER A 791 -14.82 18.90 20.65
C SER A 791 -15.91 18.27 21.51
N LEU A 792 -15.97 18.62 22.79
CA LEU A 792 -16.91 18.03 23.75
C LEU A 792 -17.83 19.09 24.30
N ASP A 793 -19.11 18.73 24.41
CA ASP A 793 -20.03 19.49 25.24
C ASP A 793 -19.66 19.30 26.71
N PHE A 794 -19.79 20.37 27.48
CA PHE A 794 -19.59 20.29 28.93
C PHE A 794 -20.70 19.42 29.56
N PRO A 795 -20.45 18.67 30.65
CA PRO A 795 -21.46 17.92 31.37
C PRO A 795 -22.76 18.71 31.61
N GLY A 796 -23.88 18.21 31.10
CA GLY A 796 -25.20 18.84 31.24
C GLY A 796 -25.46 20.05 30.33
N ALA A 797 -24.49 20.48 29.51
CA ALA A 797 -24.70 21.54 28.53
C ALA A 797 -25.60 21.08 27.38
N ARG A 798 -26.21 22.05 26.69
CA ARG A 798 -26.96 21.76 25.45
C ARG A 798 -25.97 21.43 24.34
N PRO A 799 -26.28 20.44 23.48
CA PRO A 799 -25.44 20.13 22.33
C PRO A 799 -25.19 21.35 21.46
N ARG A 800 -23.93 21.71 21.23
CA ARG A 800 -23.54 22.85 20.37
C ARG A 800 -22.77 22.44 19.11
N HIS A 801 -22.33 21.19 19.08
CA HIS A 801 -21.47 20.61 18.07
C HIS A 801 -22.27 20.17 16.83
N TRP A 802 -21.69 20.34 15.65
CA TRP A 802 -22.30 19.90 14.40
C TRP A 802 -22.03 18.41 14.18
N ALA A 803 -23.06 17.67 13.79
CA ALA A 803 -22.94 16.24 13.50
C ALA A 803 -21.99 16.02 12.29
N PRO A 804 -20.98 15.13 12.42
CA PRO A 804 -20.15 14.71 11.30
C PRO A 804 -20.96 14.08 10.16
N LEU A 805 -20.46 14.16 8.92
CA LEU A 805 -21.15 13.61 7.73
C LEU A 805 -20.96 12.10 7.54
N HIS A 806 -20.38 11.41 8.51
CA HIS A 806 -20.07 9.98 8.50
C HIS A 806 -20.30 9.37 9.89
N ILE A 807 -20.41 8.04 9.95
CA ILE A 807 -20.82 7.31 11.16
C ILE A 807 -19.71 7.06 12.19
N ASP A 808 -18.45 7.46 11.93
CA ASP A 808 -17.36 7.32 12.90
C ASP A 808 -17.44 8.39 14.00
N THR A 809 -18.34 8.16 14.95
CA THR A 809 -18.50 8.96 16.16
C THR A 809 -18.53 8.05 17.39
N LEU A 810 -18.30 8.60 18.58
CA LEU A 810 -18.54 7.83 19.81
C LEU A 810 -20.04 7.57 19.96
N PRO A 811 -20.44 6.41 20.52
CA PRO A 811 -21.83 6.16 20.83
C PRO A 811 -22.33 7.16 21.85
N GLY A 812 -23.51 7.72 21.59
CA GLY A 812 -24.24 8.56 22.52
C GLY A 812 -24.72 7.78 23.75
N ASP A 813 -25.27 8.49 24.72
CA ASP A 813 -25.98 7.89 25.85
C ASP A 813 -27.45 7.61 25.50
N GLY A 814 -28.18 6.94 26.40
CA GLY A 814 -29.59 6.57 26.19
C GLY A 814 -30.56 7.75 25.99
N ARG A 815 -30.10 9.01 26.03
CA ARG A 815 -30.90 10.23 25.81
C ARG A 815 -30.47 11.04 24.59
N THR A 816 -29.38 10.65 23.92
CA THR A 816 -28.78 11.42 22.83
C THR A 816 -28.61 10.52 21.61
N LEU A 817 -29.51 10.67 20.63
CA LEU A 817 -29.28 10.11 19.29
C LEU A 817 -28.22 10.97 18.61
N HIS A 818 -27.04 10.40 18.41
CA HIS A 818 -25.97 10.98 17.60
C HIS A 818 -26.13 10.60 16.14
#